data_AF-A0AAD7W9J0-F1
#
_entry.id   AF-A0AAD7W9J0-F1
#
_cell.length_a   1.000
_cell.length_b   1.000
_cell.length_c   1.000
_cell.angle_alpha   90.00
_cell.angle_beta   90.00
_cell.angle_gamma   90.00
#
_symmetry.space_group_name_H-M   'P 1'
#
loop_
_entity.id
_entity.type
_entity.pdbx_description
1 polymer ?
#
loop_
_entity_poly.entity_id
_entity_poly.type
_entity_poly.pdbx_seq_one_letter_code
_entity_poly.pdbx_strand_id
1 'polypeptide(L)'
;MCGIFAYLNYRVPRTRREIFETLVKGLQRLEYRGYDSAGIAVDTPSKDTKDGNCNICLIKEKGKVKALDEEIHKKNTLNLDTELDTHFGIAHTRWATHGEPSAVNSHPHRSDKNNEFVVIHNGIITNYKELRKYLNLKGYEFESETDTEVIPKLIKYLYDNRENDYMSFSTLVERVIQQLEGAFALVFKSIYFPAEAVATRRGSPLLIGIRSKYELSTEQIPIQYNNGHYKEGVKDRNFRNRVDSSSALHSVSAGKAVEYYFASDASAIIEHTNKVIYLEDDDIAAVAEGKLSLHRVSRSAGEDPVRVIQTLQMELQQIMKGNFKAFMQKEIFEQPESVYNTMRGRICFDTNTVVLGGLKDHLKEIKRCRRLIMIGCGTSFHAAVATRQILEELTELPVMVELASDFLDRITPVFRDDVCFFISQSGETADTLMALRYCKDRGALTVGVTNTVGSSISRDTDCGVHINAGPEIGVASTKAYTSQFVALIMFGLMMSEDRISLQKRRLEIINSLRTLPEMIKEVLLLDDNIKSIADELYEQRSLLVMGRGFNYATCLEGALKIKEITYMHSEGILAGELKHGPLALIDKHMPVIMIIMRDACYTKCHNALQQVTARQGRPIILCCQDDPEILKNAYKTIELPQTVDCLQGILSVIPLQLMSFHLAVLRGYDVDCPRNLAKSVTVE
;
A
#
# COMPACT_ATOMS: atom_id res chain seq x y z
N MET A 1 -2.06 3.82 5.80
CA MET A 1 -1.64 5.05 5.07
C MET A 1 -2.88 5.87 4.82
N CYS A 2 -2.91 7.18 4.99
CA CYS A 2 -4.09 7.98 4.63
C CYS A 2 -4.30 8.07 3.09
N GLY A 3 -5.39 8.67 2.63
CA GLY A 3 -5.68 8.89 1.20
C GLY A 3 -5.77 10.37 0.85
N ILE A 4 -4.98 10.82 -0.13
CA ILE A 4 -5.08 12.16 -0.75
C ILE A 4 -5.77 12.02 -2.10
N PHE A 5 -6.75 12.88 -2.36
CA PHE A 5 -7.30 13.10 -3.69
C PHE A 5 -7.59 14.58 -3.91
N ALA A 6 -7.26 15.12 -5.09
CA ALA A 6 -7.65 16.46 -5.49
C ALA A 6 -7.98 16.52 -6.98
N TYR A 7 -8.95 17.36 -7.33
CA TYR A 7 -9.42 17.53 -8.69
C TYR A 7 -9.36 18.99 -9.09
N LEU A 8 -8.64 19.28 -10.17
CA LEU A 8 -8.60 20.59 -10.81
C LEU A 8 -9.21 20.48 -12.21
N ASN A 9 -10.35 21.12 -12.43
CA ASN A 9 -10.87 21.37 -13.77
C ASN A 9 -10.46 22.76 -14.22
N TYR A 10 -9.72 22.89 -15.33
CA TYR A 10 -9.31 24.16 -15.89
C TYR A 10 -9.93 24.35 -17.27
N ARG A 11 -10.84 25.33 -17.39
CA ARG A 11 -11.65 25.57 -18.59
C ARG A 11 -12.42 24.34 -19.05
N VAL A 12 -12.89 23.58 -18.07
CA VAL A 12 -13.74 22.41 -18.25
C VAL A 12 -14.92 22.65 -17.31
N PRO A 13 -16.04 23.20 -17.81
CA PRO A 13 -17.21 23.49 -17.00
C PRO A 13 -17.70 22.24 -16.27
N ARG A 14 -17.85 22.37 -14.95
CA ARG A 14 -18.40 21.35 -14.06
C ARG A 14 -19.34 21.99 -13.06
N THR A 15 -20.46 21.34 -12.80
CA THR A 15 -21.32 21.70 -11.67
C THR A 15 -20.62 21.39 -10.35
N ARG A 16 -20.97 22.13 -9.30
CA ARG A 16 -20.51 21.82 -7.94
C ARG A 16 -20.89 20.39 -7.51
N ARG A 17 -22.05 19.89 -7.96
CA ARG A 17 -22.45 18.48 -7.79
C ARG A 17 -21.43 17.51 -8.38
N GLU A 18 -21.08 17.66 -9.67
CA GLU A 18 -20.10 16.80 -10.33
C GLU A 18 -18.72 16.86 -9.67
N ILE A 19 -18.31 18.04 -9.17
CA ILE A 19 -17.06 18.22 -8.43
C ILE A 19 -17.10 17.41 -7.12
N PHE A 20 -18.18 17.51 -6.35
CA PHE A 20 -18.34 16.72 -5.12
C PHE A 20 -18.37 15.22 -5.39
N GLU A 21 -19.13 14.79 -6.39
CA GLU A 21 -19.17 13.38 -6.81
C GLU A 21 -17.77 12.89 -7.18
N THR A 22 -16.99 13.68 -7.91
CA THR A 22 -15.61 13.35 -8.29
C THR A 22 -14.71 13.22 -7.05
N LEU A 23 -14.77 14.17 -6.12
CA LEU A 23 -13.97 14.12 -4.89
C LEU A 23 -14.35 12.93 -4.00
N VAL A 24 -15.64 12.71 -3.75
CA VAL A 24 -16.15 11.60 -2.93
C VAL A 24 -15.78 10.27 -3.57
N LYS A 25 -15.94 10.13 -4.90
CA LYS A 25 -15.57 8.90 -5.61
C LYS A 25 -14.06 8.63 -5.53
N GLY A 26 -13.23 9.67 -5.66
CA GLY A 26 -11.79 9.58 -5.42
C GLY A 26 -11.47 9.07 -4.01
N LEU A 27 -12.17 9.56 -2.97
CA LEU A 27 -12.03 9.06 -1.60
C LEU A 27 -12.50 7.61 -1.44
N GLN A 28 -13.59 7.21 -2.09
CA GLN A 28 -14.05 5.81 -2.07
C GLN A 28 -12.99 4.86 -2.65
N ARG A 29 -12.21 5.30 -3.65
CA ARG A 29 -11.07 4.53 -4.18
C ARG A 29 -9.89 4.44 -3.22
N LEU A 30 -9.85 5.25 -2.17
CA LEU A 30 -8.77 5.34 -1.18
C LEU A 30 -9.22 4.92 0.23
N GLU A 31 -10.48 4.57 0.43
CA GLU A 31 -11.06 4.23 1.74
C GLU A 31 -10.34 3.03 2.37
N TYR A 32 -9.87 2.07 1.56
CA TYR A 32 -9.09 0.93 2.04
C TYR A 32 -7.73 1.32 2.69
N ARG A 33 -7.24 2.53 2.40
CA ARG A 33 -6.01 3.06 3.00
C ARG A 33 -6.30 3.70 4.37
N GLY A 34 -7.45 4.34 4.55
CA GLY A 34 -7.88 4.89 5.84
C GLY A 34 -9.35 5.30 5.83
N TYR A 35 -10.05 5.11 6.96
CA TYR A 35 -11.51 5.26 7.04
C TYR A 35 -12.01 5.71 8.43
N ASP A 36 -11.12 6.23 9.29
CA ASP A 36 -11.50 6.74 10.62
C ASP A 36 -12.25 8.07 10.51
N SER A 37 -11.90 8.88 9.52
CA SER A 37 -12.56 10.14 9.19
C SER A 37 -12.22 10.61 7.77
N ALA A 38 -12.99 11.54 7.24
CA ALA A 38 -12.78 12.09 5.91
C ALA A 38 -13.20 13.57 5.82
N GLY A 39 -12.73 14.28 4.81
CA GLY A 39 -13.15 15.65 4.55
C GLY A 39 -12.76 16.21 3.18
N ILE A 40 -13.39 17.33 2.82
CA ILE A 40 -13.15 18.06 1.58
C ILE A 40 -13.04 19.57 1.80
N ALA A 41 -12.37 20.26 0.86
CA ALA A 41 -12.40 21.72 0.72
C ALA A 41 -12.75 22.14 -0.71
N VAL A 42 -13.72 23.04 -0.85
CA VAL A 42 -14.17 23.56 -2.15
C VAL A 42 -14.46 25.07 -2.08
N ASP A 43 -14.46 25.74 -3.23
CA ASP A 43 -14.81 27.15 -3.31
C ASP A 43 -16.31 27.41 -3.17
N THR A 44 -16.61 28.53 -2.53
CA THR A 44 -17.94 29.08 -2.32
C THR A 44 -17.98 30.54 -2.73
N PRO A 45 -19.14 31.04 -3.24
CA PRO A 45 -19.28 32.44 -3.57
C PRO A 45 -19.13 33.28 -2.30
N SER A 46 -18.32 34.33 -2.33
CA SER A 46 -18.34 35.35 -1.26
C SER A 46 -19.68 36.09 -1.29
N LYS A 47 -20.32 36.26 -0.13
CA LYS A 47 -21.58 37.01 -0.01
C LYS A 47 -21.39 38.53 -0.16
N ASP A 48 -20.17 39.05 -0.06
CA ASP A 48 -19.93 40.47 0.24
C ASP A 48 -18.94 41.22 -0.69
N THR A 49 -18.59 40.73 -1.88
CA THR A 49 -17.64 41.47 -2.75
C THR A 49 -18.01 41.49 -4.23
N LYS A 50 -18.02 42.70 -4.82
CA LYS A 50 -18.09 42.98 -6.26
C LYS A 50 -16.82 42.55 -7.03
N ASP A 51 -15.81 42.00 -6.35
CA ASP A 51 -14.47 41.72 -6.88
C ASP A 51 -14.18 40.23 -7.19
N GLY A 52 -15.18 39.34 -7.16
CA GLY A 52 -14.97 37.96 -7.59
C GLY A 52 -14.15 37.07 -6.65
N ASN A 53 -13.88 37.51 -5.41
CA ASN A 53 -13.20 36.69 -4.40
C ASN A 53 -14.06 35.48 -3.99
N CYS A 54 -13.42 34.30 -3.90
CA CYS A 54 -14.02 33.06 -3.42
C CYS A 54 -13.61 32.76 -1.98
N ASN A 55 -14.55 32.26 -1.17
CA ASN A 55 -14.26 31.72 0.16
C ASN A 55 -14.12 30.20 0.08
N ILE A 56 -13.30 29.59 0.94
CA ILE A 56 -13.18 28.12 1.01
C ILE A 56 -14.16 27.57 2.05
N CYS A 57 -14.93 26.55 1.68
CA CYS A 57 -15.78 25.79 2.59
C CYS A 57 -15.16 24.43 2.90
N LEU A 58 -15.14 24.07 4.18
CA LEU A 58 -14.69 22.78 4.68
C LEU A 58 -15.89 21.94 5.13
N ILE A 59 -15.92 20.68 4.70
CA ILE A 59 -16.88 19.68 5.16
C ILE A 59 -16.06 18.48 5.60
N LYS A 60 -16.14 18.13 6.89
CA LYS A 60 -15.32 17.11 7.53
C LYS A 60 -16.20 16.30 8.46
N GLU A 61 -16.08 14.99 8.41
CA GLU A 61 -16.95 14.08 9.16
C GLU A 61 -16.13 12.93 9.75
N LYS A 62 -16.56 12.42 10.91
CA LYS A 62 -15.98 11.22 11.52
C LYS A 62 -16.59 9.97 10.87
N GLY A 63 -15.76 8.95 10.65
CA GLY A 63 -16.15 7.67 10.08
C GLY A 63 -15.85 7.57 8.58
N LYS A 64 -16.52 6.60 7.94
CA LYS A 64 -16.33 6.22 6.54
C LYS A 64 -16.71 7.34 5.57
N VAL A 65 -16.25 7.25 4.33
CA VAL A 65 -16.53 8.23 3.26
C VAL A 65 -18.02 8.41 3.03
N LYS A 66 -18.84 7.36 3.25
CA LYS A 66 -20.30 7.45 3.19
C LYS A 66 -20.89 8.49 4.15
N ALA A 67 -20.35 8.64 5.36
CA ALA A 67 -20.83 9.62 6.32
C ALA A 67 -20.56 11.05 5.83
N LEU A 68 -19.39 11.29 5.22
CA LEU A 68 -19.05 12.55 4.58
C LEU A 68 -19.97 12.85 3.39
N ASP A 69 -20.26 11.85 2.56
CA ASP A 69 -21.16 12.00 1.41
C ASP A 69 -22.58 12.43 1.84
N GLU A 70 -23.12 11.79 2.88
CA GLU A 70 -24.40 12.19 3.48
C GLU A 70 -24.36 13.62 4.04
N GLU A 71 -23.26 14.02 4.67
CA GLU A 71 -23.09 15.36 5.25
C GLU A 71 -22.99 16.47 4.19
N ILE A 72 -22.36 16.18 3.04
CA ILE A 72 -22.31 17.10 1.90
C ILE A 72 -23.73 17.42 1.40
N HIS A 73 -24.59 16.41 1.32
CA HIS A 73 -25.96 16.54 0.82
C HIS A 73 -26.95 17.16 1.84
N LYS A 74 -26.66 17.09 3.15
CA LYS A 74 -27.49 17.73 4.20
C LYS A 74 -27.31 19.24 4.26
N LYS A 75 -26.15 19.76 3.86
CA LYS A 75 -25.85 21.20 3.91
C LYS A 75 -26.57 21.98 2.80
N ASN A 76 -27.76 22.49 3.11
CA ASN A 76 -28.51 23.44 2.26
C ASN A 76 -27.81 24.79 2.01
N THR A 77 -26.60 24.99 2.54
CA THR A 77 -25.81 26.23 2.38
C THR A 77 -25.13 26.37 1.02
N LEU A 78 -25.04 25.30 0.23
CA LEU A 78 -24.34 25.32 -1.06
C LEU A 78 -25.30 25.06 -2.22
N ASN A 79 -25.30 25.95 -3.22
CA ASN A 79 -25.97 25.67 -4.48
C ASN A 79 -25.15 24.66 -5.29
N LEU A 80 -25.67 23.43 -5.42
CA LEU A 80 -25.00 22.32 -6.10
C LEU A 80 -25.02 22.45 -7.63
N ASP A 81 -25.97 23.21 -8.18
CA ASP A 81 -26.16 23.37 -9.63
C ASP A 81 -25.34 24.56 -10.19
N THR A 82 -24.51 25.20 -9.36
CA THR A 82 -23.58 26.24 -9.84
C THR A 82 -22.52 25.61 -10.74
N GLU A 83 -22.43 26.09 -11.98
CA GLU A 83 -21.39 25.71 -12.93
C GLU A 83 -20.11 26.53 -12.69
N LEU A 84 -18.97 25.84 -12.66
CA LEU A 84 -17.65 26.39 -12.43
C LEU A 84 -16.75 25.98 -13.59
N ASP A 85 -16.34 26.95 -14.41
CA ASP A 85 -15.45 26.73 -15.55
C ASP A 85 -14.04 26.29 -15.10
N THR A 86 -13.59 26.87 -13.99
CA THR A 86 -12.33 26.52 -13.35
C THR A 86 -12.52 26.40 -11.84
N HIS A 87 -12.08 25.28 -11.26
CA HIS A 87 -12.16 25.02 -9.83
C HIS A 87 -11.05 24.05 -9.40
N PHE A 88 -10.62 24.18 -8.14
CA PHE A 88 -9.74 23.21 -7.50
C PHE A 88 -10.34 22.72 -6.19
N GLY A 89 -10.64 21.42 -6.10
CA GLY A 89 -11.13 20.76 -4.91
C GLY A 89 -10.10 19.80 -4.33
N ILE A 90 -9.97 19.78 -3.00
CA ILE A 90 -9.10 18.82 -2.29
C ILE A 90 -9.93 17.96 -1.34
N ALA A 91 -9.53 16.71 -1.17
CA ALA A 91 -10.24 15.69 -0.39
C ALA A 91 -9.25 14.76 0.31
N HIS A 92 -9.62 14.26 1.49
CA HIS A 92 -8.75 13.39 2.27
C HIS A 92 -9.53 12.33 3.06
N THR A 93 -8.97 11.12 3.13
CA THR A 93 -9.35 10.08 4.10
C THR A 93 -8.21 9.86 5.10
N ARG A 94 -8.57 9.76 6.37
CA ARG A 94 -7.60 9.72 7.47
C ARG A 94 -7.65 8.38 8.21
N TRP A 95 -6.45 7.86 8.51
CA TRP A 95 -6.20 6.88 9.54
C TRP A 95 -5.44 7.59 10.67
N ALA A 96 -6.02 7.67 11.86
CA ALA A 96 -5.54 8.57 12.90
C ALA A 96 -4.30 8.02 13.61
N THR A 97 -3.15 8.69 13.46
CA THR A 97 -1.93 8.43 14.25
C THR A 97 -1.81 9.34 15.47
N HIS A 98 -2.17 10.61 15.32
CA HIS A 98 -2.15 11.63 16.38
C HIS A 98 -3.54 12.22 16.62
N GLY A 99 -4.00 12.28 17.88
CA GLY A 99 -5.30 12.81 18.23
C GLY A 99 -6.46 11.91 17.81
N GLU A 100 -7.57 11.97 18.56
CA GLU A 100 -8.73 11.13 18.30
C GLU A 100 -9.38 11.41 16.92
N PRO A 101 -10.01 10.40 16.28
CA PRO A 101 -10.85 10.65 15.12
C PRO A 101 -12.02 11.58 15.46
N SER A 102 -11.97 12.80 14.93
CA SER A 102 -12.97 13.86 15.09
C SER A 102 -12.99 14.77 13.87
N ALA A 103 -14.08 15.52 13.64
CA ALA A 103 -14.15 16.47 12.53
C ALA A 103 -13.05 17.54 12.61
N VAL A 104 -12.62 17.93 13.82
CA VAL A 104 -11.54 18.91 14.05
C VAL A 104 -10.20 18.34 13.58
N ASN A 105 -9.89 17.09 13.95
CA ASN A 105 -8.63 16.41 13.58
C ASN A 105 -8.65 15.83 12.15
N SER A 106 -9.80 15.77 11.49
CA SER A 106 -9.89 15.45 10.06
C SER A 106 -9.23 16.51 9.20
N HIS A 107 -8.64 16.08 8.10
CA HIS A 107 -8.17 16.97 7.04
C HIS A 107 -9.36 17.36 6.14
N PRO A 108 -9.28 18.48 5.38
CA PRO A 108 -8.20 19.46 5.32
C PRO A 108 -8.02 20.28 6.61
N HIS A 109 -6.76 20.62 6.94
CA HIS A 109 -6.43 21.59 7.98
C HIS A 109 -6.34 23.00 7.40
N ARG A 110 -6.64 24.00 8.22
CA ARG A 110 -6.73 25.41 7.83
C ARG A 110 -5.75 26.29 8.60
N SER A 111 -5.35 27.41 7.99
CA SER A 111 -4.48 28.42 8.61
C SER A 111 -5.20 29.24 9.67
N ASP A 112 -6.46 29.56 9.47
CA ASP A 112 -7.23 30.47 10.32
C ASP A 112 -8.73 30.20 10.16
N LYS A 113 -9.57 30.98 10.84
CA LYS A 113 -11.04 30.81 10.79
C LYS A 113 -11.64 31.16 9.42
N ASN A 114 -10.93 31.91 8.58
CA ASN A 114 -11.36 32.31 7.24
C ASN A 114 -10.89 31.33 6.15
N ASN A 115 -10.13 30.30 6.53
CA ASN A 115 -9.61 29.27 5.63
C ASN A 115 -8.69 29.85 4.52
N GLU A 116 -7.85 30.84 4.84
CA GLU A 116 -6.99 31.49 3.83
C GLU A 116 -6.06 30.50 3.10
N PHE A 117 -5.49 29.55 3.85
CA PHE A 117 -4.75 28.41 3.34
C PHE A 117 -5.31 27.12 3.94
N VAL A 118 -5.45 26.10 3.10
CA VAL A 118 -5.84 24.77 3.51
C VAL A 118 -4.92 23.72 2.91
N VAL A 119 -4.68 22.64 3.66
CA VAL A 119 -3.77 21.56 3.23
C VAL A 119 -4.33 20.20 3.62
N ILE A 120 -4.05 19.21 2.77
CA ILE A 120 -4.19 17.79 3.08
C ILE A 120 -2.82 17.13 3.11
N HIS A 121 -2.63 16.21 4.06
CA HIS A 121 -1.32 15.63 4.39
C HIS A 121 -1.42 14.11 4.59
N ASN A 122 -0.48 13.38 4.01
CA ASN A 122 -0.17 11.98 4.35
C ASN A 122 1.25 11.90 4.87
N GLY A 123 1.46 11.35 6.06
CA GLY A 123 2.78 11.25 6.66
C GLY A 123 2.79 11.72 8.11
N ILE A 124 3.98 12.00 8.64
CA ILE A 124 4.20 12.55 9.98
C ILE A 124 5.23 13.67 9.88
N ILE A 125 4.91 14.83 10.45
CA ILE A 125 5.85 15.92 10.66
C ILE A 125 6.55 15.73 12.01
N THR A 126 7.81 15.30 12.00
CA THR A 126 8.53 14.89 13.22
C THR A 126 8.86 16.07 14.14
N ASN A 127 9.08 17.26 13.57
CA ASN A 127 9.40 18.50 14.29
C ASN A 127 8.18 19.41 14.54
N TYR A 128 6.96 18.86 14.54
CA TYR A 128 5.74 19.66 14.69
C TYR A 128 5.66 20.36 16.05
N LYS A 129 6.27 19.81 17.11
CA LYS A 129 6.23 20.40 18.46
C LYS A 129 6.99 21.73 18.51
N GLU A 130 8.17 21.77 17.89
CA GLU A 130 9.00 22.95 17.74
C GLU A 130 8.28 24.02 16.91
N LEU A 131 7.74 23.63 15.76
CA LEU A 131 7.00 24.52 14.87
C LEU A 131 5.74 25.09 15.55
N ARG A 132 4.98 24.25 16.25
CA ARG A 132 3.78 24.67 17.00
C ARG A 132 4.13 25.70 18.06
N LYS A 133 5.19 25.45 18.85
CA LYS A 133 5.66 26.39 19.86
C LYS A 133 6.08 27.73 19.24
N TYR A 134 6.82 27.69 18.14
CA TYR A 134 7.24 28.90 17.41
C TYR A 134 6.05 29.72 16.90
N LEU A 135 5.08 29.06 16.25
CA LEU A 135 3.91 29.73 15.67
C LEU A 135 2.97 30.28 16.76
N ASN A 136 2.81 29.58 17.89
CA ASN A 136 2.11 30.11 19.06
C ASN A 136 2.75 31.41 19.57
N LEU A 137 4.08 31.47 19.65
CA LEU A 137 4.80 32.69 20.05
C LEU A 137 4.61 33.85 19.06
N LYS A 138 4.31 33.54 17.80
CA LYS A 138 3.98 34.53 16.75
C LYS A 138 2.50 34.91 16.71
N GLY A 139 1.68 34.41 17.63
CA GLY A 139 0.26 34.76 17.76
C GLY A 139 -0.71 33.90 16.93
N TYR A 140 -0.25 32.78 16.37
CA TYR A 140 -1.13 31.84 15.66
C TYR A 140 -1.75 30.85 16.65
N GLU A 141 -3.07 30.78 16.70
CA GLU A 141 -3.81 29.83 17.55
C GLU A 141 -4.03 28.50 16.84
N PHE A 142 -3.94 27.39 17.57
CA PHE A 142 -4.18 26.04 17.08
C PHE A 142 -5.50 25.49 17.59
N GLU A 143 -6.21 24.73 16.76
CA GLU A 143 -7.51 24.13 17.11
C GLU A 143 -7.51 22.59 17.13
N SER A 144 -6.50 21.91 16.57
CA SER A 144 -6.40 20.44 16.55
C SER A 144 -5.19 19.92 17.32
N GLU A 145 -5.13 18.61 17.50
CA GLU A 145 -4.00 17.92 18.14
C GLU A 145 -3.02 17.32 17.12
N THR A 146 -3.31 17.51 15.83
CA THR A 146 -2.57 16.93 14.73
C THR A 146 -1.28 17.69 14.45
N ASP A 147 -0.26 16.95 14.04
CA ASP A 147 0.98 17.47 13.46
C ASP A 147 0.68 18.30 12.20
N THR A 148 -0.27 17.88 11.36
CA THR A 148 -0.63 18.58 10.12
C THR A 148 -0.99 20.05 10.31
N GLU A 149 -1.60 20.46 11.44
CA GLU A 149 -2.03 21.85 11.61
C GLU A 149 -0.86 22.85 11.61
N VAL A 150 0.37 22.43 11.91
CA VAL A 150 1.52 23.35 11.81
C VAL A 150 1.78 23.81 10.36
N ILE A 151 1.41 23.00 9.37
CA ILE A 151 1.69 23.26 7.96
C ILE A 151 0.91 24.47 7.40
N PRO A 152 -0.44 24.52 7.50
CA PRO A 152 -1.19 25.68 7.01
C PRO A 152 -0.96 26.93 7.88
N LYS A 153 -0.59 26.77 9.15
CA LYS A 153 -0.17 27.90 10.01
C LYS A 153 1.17 28.48 9.55
N LEU A 154 2.12 27.62 9.21
CA LEU A 154 3.45 28.00 8.73
C LEU A 154 3.40 28.69 7.37
N ILE A 155 2.62 28.17 6.40
CA ILE A 155 2.51 28.82 5.09
C ILE A 155 1.87 30.22 5.20
N LYS A 156 0.89 30.38 6.11
CA LYS A 156 0.31 31.69 6.39
C LYS A 156 1.33 32.63 7.04
N TYR A 157 2.11 32.16 8.02
CA TYR A 157 3.21 32.95 8.59
C TYR A 157 4.18 33.44 7.52
N LEU A 158 4.59 32.57 6.59
CA LEU A 158 5.49 32.95 5.49
C LEU A 158 4.83 33.93 4.51
N TYR A 159 3.54 33.78 4.24
CA TYR A 159 2.77 34.70 3.42
C TYR A 159 2.67 36.09 4.07
N ASP A 160 2.34 36.14 5.36
CA ASP A 160 2.18 37.39 6.12
C ASP A 160 3.52 38.15 6.27
N ASN A 161 4.65 37.44 6.21
CA ASN A 161 6.01 37.99 6.34
C ASN A 161 6.79 37.99 5.02
N ARG A 162 6.11 37.96 3.88
CA ARG A 162 6.74 37.93 2.55
C ARG A 162 7.50 39.23 2.26
N GLU A 163 8.67 39.09 1.64
CA GLU A 163 9.50 40.25 1.24
C GLU A 163 8.87 41.07 0.10
N ASN A 164 8.14 40.39 -0.79
CA ASN A 164 7.53 40.98 -1.98
C ASN A 164 6.09 40.47 -2.14
N ASP A 165 5.19 41.35 -2.59
CA ASP A 165 3.79 40.99 -2.88
C ASP A 165 3.62 40.03 -4.06
N TYR A 166 4.67 39.83 -4.87
CA TYR A 166 4.65 38.99 -6.08
C TYR A 166 5.21 37.58 -5.86
N MET A 167 5.15 37.05 -4.63
CA MET A 167 5.64 35.71 -4.34
C MET A 167 4.70 34.65 -4.91
N SER A 168 5.21 33.70 -5.71
CA SER A 168 4.40 32.61 -6.25
C SER A 168 4.00 31.61 -5.17
N PHE A 169 2.90 30.89 -5.41
CA PHE A 169 2.44 29.85 -4.49
C PHE A 169 3.49 28.74 -4.30
N SER A 170 4.16 28.35 -5.39
CA SER A 170 5.26 27.37 -5.34
C SER A 170 6.42 27.80 -4.45
N THR A 171 6.80 29.09 -4.46
CA THR A 171 7.88 29.63 -3.62
C THR A 171 7.50 29.61 -2.13
N LEU A 172 6.23 29.87 -1.79
CA LEU A 172 5.75 29.76 -0.42
C LEU A 172 5.84 28.31 0.07
N VAL A 173 5.36 27.36 -0.73
CA VAL A 173 5.44 25.93 -0.38
C VAL A 173 6.89 25.45 -0.29
N GLU A 174 7.78 25.95 -1.15
CA GLU A 174 9.22 25.69 -1.07
C GLU A 174 9.79 26.11 0.29
N ARG A 175 9.49 27.33 0.75
CA ARG A 175 9.91 27.81 2.06
C ARG A 175 9.30 27.01 3.22
N VAL A 176 8.07 26.50 3.05
CA VAL A 176 7.42 25.63 4.04
C VAL A 176 8.20 24.32 4.18
N ILE A 177 8.42 23.59 3.09
CA ILE A 177 9.02 22.24 3.14
C ILE A 177 10.49 22.24 3.58
N GLN A 178 11.18 23.38 3.52
CA GLN A 178 12.52 23.57 4.09
C GLN A 178 12.51 23.57 5.63
N GLN A 179 11.38 23.89 6.26
CA GLN A 179 11.22 23.89 7.72
C GLN A 179 10.60 22.59 8.25
N LEU A 180 10.04 21.75 7.37
CA LEU A 180 9.40 20.49 7.76
C LEU A 180 10.41 19.35 7.80
N GLU A 181 10.37 18.59 8.89
CA GLU A 181 11.08 17.32 9.03
C GLU A 181 10.10 16.15 9.05
N GLY A 182 10.57 14.98 8.62
CA GLY A 182 9.77 13.76 8.54
C GLY A 182 9.38 13.40 7.10
N ALA A 183 8.31 12.62 6.97
CA ALA A 183 7.78 12.15 5.70
C ALA A 183 6.40 12.77 5.48
N PHE A 184 6.14 13.32 4.30
CA PHE A 184 4.89 13.98 3.95
C PHE A 184 4.59 13.87 2.45
N ALA A 185 3.31 13.78 2.11
CA ALA A 185 2.77 14.17 0.80
C ALA A 185 1.70 15.24 1.08
N LEU A 186 1.80 16.37 0.39
CA LEU A 186 1.02 17.57 0.68
C LEU A 186 0.35 18.08 -0.58
N VAL A 187 -0.90 18.55 -0.44
CA VAL A 187 -1.60 19.31 -1.48
C VAL A 187 -2.23 20.54 -0.84
N PHE A 188 -1.87 21.72 -1.36
CA PHE A 188 -2.24 23.03 -0.83
C PHE A 188 -3.28 23.71 -1.72
N LYS A 189 -4.20 24.43 -1.07
CA LYS A 189 -5.17 25.33 -1.71
C LYS A 189 -5.26 26.64 -0.92
N SER A 190 -5.47 27.76 -1.59
CA SER A 190 -5.58 29.08 -0.95
C SER A 190 -6.56 30.00 -1.67
N ILE A 191 -7.15 30.94 -0.93
CA ILE A 191 -7.96 32.02 -1.51
C ILE A 191 -7.12 33.07 -2.25
N TYR A 192 -5.83 33.20 -1.90
CA TYR A 192 -4.92 34.17 -2.52
C TYR A 192 -4.39 33.70 -3.88
N PHE A 193 -4.46 32.40 -4.13
CA PHE A 193 -4.04 31.74 -5.37
C PHE A 193 -5.21 30.95 -5.95
N PRO A 194 -6.30 31.63 -6.37
CA PRO A 194 -7.49 30.97 -6.86
C PRO A 194 -7.17 30.17 -8.13
N ALA A 195 -7.76 28.98 -8.24
CA ALA A 195 -7.51 28.05 -9.35
C ALA A 195 -6.05 27.57 -9.51
N GLU A 196 -5.20 27.78 -8.51
CA GLU A 196 -3.87 27.19 -8.46
C GLU A 196 -3.84 25.97 -7.53
N ALA A 197 -2.97 25.02 -7.85
CA ALA A 197 -2.69 23.86 -7.01
C ALA A 197 -1.19 23.72 -6.83
N VAL A 198 -0.75 23.49 -5.59
CA VAL A 198 0.64 23.12 -5.30
C VAL A 198 0.67 21.81 -4.52
N ALA A 199 1.46 20.87 -5.01
CA ALA A 199 1.59 19.54 -4.46
C ALA A 199 3.07 19.17 -4.32
N THR A 200 3.44 18.49 -3.23
CA THR A 200 4.84 18.13 -2.98
C THR A 200 4.92 16.89 -2.11
N ARG A 201 6.06 16.19 -2.13
CA ARG A 201 6.28 15.01 -1.30
C ARG A 201 7.72 14.88 -0.80
N ARG A 202 7.88 14.14 0.29
CA ARG A 202 9.12 13.58 0.82
C ARG A 202 8.76 12.30 1.57
N GLY A 203 9.22 11.14 1.13
CA GLY A 203 8.94 9.86 1.82
C GLY A 203 7.49 9.35 1.80
N SER A 204 6.54 10.00 1.09
CA SER A 204 5.17 9.50 0.92
C SER A 204 4.72 9.59 -0.55
N PRO A 205 4.04 8.57 -1.12
CA PRO A 205 3.57 8.58 -2.50
C PRO A 205 2.64 9.76 -2.84
N LEU A 206 2.88 10.35 -4.01
CA LEU A 206 2.04 11.38 -4.63
C LEU A 206 2.23 11.34 -6.15
N LEU A 207 1.14 11.32 -6.89
CA LEU A 207 1.14 11.31 -8.35
C LEU A 207 0.06 12.22 -8.92
N ILE A 208 0.24 12.61 -10.18
CA ILE A 208 -0.65 13.53 -10.90
C ILE A 208 -1.15 12.85 -12.17
N GLY A 209 -2.45 12.57 -12.24
CA GLY A 209 -3.16 12.17 -13.45
C GLY A 209 -3.53 13.37 -14.30
N ILE A 210 -3.41 13.23 -15.62
CA ILE A 210 -3.72 14.29 -16.58
C ILE A 210 -4.73 13.79 -17.61
N ARG A 211 -5.78 14.59 -17.85
CA ARG A 211 -6.74 14.37 -18.92
C ARG A 211 -6.96 15.65 -19.72
N SER A 212 -6.81 15.57 -21.04
CA SER A 212 -7.18 16.66 -21.95
C SER A 212 -7.76 16.05 -23.22
N LYS A 213 -8.72 16.75 -23.84
CA LYS A 213 -9.22 16.42 -25.18
C LYS A 213 -8.22 16.77 -26.28
N TYR A 214 -7.19 17.56 -25.95
CA TYR A 214 -6.21 18.07 -26.88
C TYR A 214 -4.84 17.48 -26.59
N GLU A 215 -3.93 17.59 -27.56
CA GLU A 215 -2.54 17.20 -27.38
C GLU A 215 -1.87 18.00 -26.25
N LEU A 216 -1.02 17.27 -25.51
CA LEU A 216 -0.18 17.83 -24.46
C LEU A 216 1.11 18.37 -25.07
N SER A 217 1.66 19.44 -24.50
CA SER A 217 2.86 20.11 -25.01
C SER A 217 4.14 19.26 -24.96
N THR A 218 4.21 18.26 -24.07
CA THR A 218 5.36 17.37 -23.89
C THR A 218 4.95 16.10 -23.16
N GLU A 219 5.72 15.01 -23.33
CA GLU A 219 5.62 13.79 -22.51
C GLU A 219 6.66 13.74 -21.38
N GLN A 220 7.56 14.72 -21.34
CA GLN A 220 8.60 14.87 -20.31
C GLN A 220 8.60 16.29 -19.78
N ILE A 221 8.44 16.45 -18.47
CA ILE A 221 8.45 17.76 -17.81
C ILE A 221 9.83 17.99 -17.19
N PRO A 222 10.58 19.02 -17.61
CA PRO A 222 11.85 19.36 -17.00
C PRO A 222 11.65 19.92 -15.59
N ILE A 223 12.55 19.55 -14.68
CA ILE A 223 12.61 20.10 -13.32
C ILE A 223 13.28 21.46 -13.37
N GLN A 224 12.62 22.45 -12.78
CA GLN A 224 13.14 23.81 -12.64
C GLN A 224 13.85 23.94 -11.29
N TYR A 225 15.02 24.60 -11.29
CA TYR A 225 15.81 24.82 -10.08
C TYR A 225 15.89 26.32 -9.79
N ASN A 226 15.60 26.69 -8.54
CA ASN A 226 15.81 28.05 -8.07
C ASN A 226 17.30 28.27 -7.80
N ASN A 227 18.05 28.79 -8.79
CA ASN A 227 19.43 29.21 -8.57
C ASN A 227 19.45 30.43 -7.65
N GLY A 228 19.78 30.24 -6.38
CA GLY A 228 19.77 31.22 -5.29
C GLY A 228 20.77 32.38 -5.39
N HIS A 229 20.90 33.06 -6.53
CA HIS A 229 21.56 34.36 -6.60
C HIS A 229 20.54 35.50 -6.52
N TYR A 230 20.10 35.82 -5.30
CA TYR A 230 19.58 37.15 -5.00
C TYR A 230 20.74 38.15 -5.10
N LYS A 231 20.98 38.70 -6.30
CA LYS A 231 21.82 39.89 -6.43
C LYS A 231 20.99 41.09 -5.98
N GLU A 232 21.28 41.59 -4.77
CA GLU A 232 20.87 42.92 -4.35
C GLU A 232 21.35 43.94 -5.39
N GLY A 233 20.40 44.70 -5.94
CA GLY A 233 20.70 45.95 -6.64
C GLY A 233 20.67 45.90 -8.17
N VAL A 234 19.52 45.61 -8.78
CA VAL A 234 19.10 46.32 -10.01
C VAL A 234 17.58 46.49 -9.98
N LYS A 235 17.12 47.76 -9.96
CA LYS A 235 15.73 48.12 -10.21
C LYS A 235 15.43 47.86 -11.69
N ASP A 236 15.04 46.64 -12.04
CA ASP A 236 14.46 46.36 -13.36
C ASP A 236 13.02 45.86 -13.22
N ARG A 237 12.10 46.76 -13.60
CA ARG A 237 10.68 46.51 -13.77
C ARG A 237 10.48 45.57 -14.95
N ASN A 238 10.66 44.25 -14.78
CA ASN A 238 10.13 43.23 -15.74
C ASN A 238 10.29 41.75 -15.30
N PHE A 239 10.36 41.43 -14.00
CA PHE A 239 10.33 40.04 -13.56
C PHE A 239 8.88 39.56 -13.32
N ARG A 240 8.15 39.29 -14.41
CA ARG A 240 7.25 38.12 -14.39
C ARG A 240 8.19 36.93 -14.57
N ASN A 241 8.35 36.08 -13.55
CA ASN A 241 8.83 34.71 -13.76
C ASN A 241 7.77 34.01 -14.63
N ARG A 242 7.79 34.29 -15.93
CA ARG A 242 7.07 33.51 -16.92
C ARG A 242 7.75 32.16 -16.90
N VAL A 243 7.05 31.18 -16.34
CA VAL A 243 7.23 29.79 -16.71
C VAL A 243 7.18 29.76 -18.24
N ASP A 244 8.34 29.62 -18.87
CA ASP A 244 8.46 29.66 -20.31
C ASP A 244 7.63 28.51 -20.89
N SER A 245 6.90 28.70 -21.98
CA SER A 245 5.96 27.67 -22.49
C SER A 245 6.65 26.34 -22.82
N SER A 246 7.96 26.37 -23.05
CA SER A 246 8.85 25.22 -23.25
C SER A 246 9.09 24.36 -22.00
N SER A 247 8.84 24.90 -20.81
CA SER A 247 9.24 24.33 -19.51
C SER A 247 8.06 23.82 -18.65
N ALA A 248 6.83 23.96 -19.14
CA ALA A 248 5.62 23.51 -18.46
C ALA A 248 4.66 22.76 -19.37
N LEU A 249 4.01 21.76 -18.79
CA LEU A 249 2.99 20.97 -19.46
C LEU A 249 1.69 21.75 -19.57
N HIS A 250 1.18 21.87 -20.79
CA HIS A 250 -0.10 22.52 -21.06
C HIS A 250 -0.77 21.91 -22.30
N SER A 251 -2.06 22.19 -22.46
CA SER A 251 -2.83 21.82 -23.65
C SER A 251 -2.51 22.78 -24.81
N VAL A 252 -2.22 22.25 -26.00
CA VAL A 252 -1.65 23.01 -27.14
C VAL A 252 -2.68 23.82 -27.94
N SER A 253 -3.99 23.57 -27.80
CA SER A 253 -5.05 24.21 -28.62
C SER A 253 -5.72 25.44 -27.96
N ALA A 254 -6.48 26.20 -28.77
CA ALA A 254 -7.10 27.49 -28.43
C ALA A 254 -8.03 27.50 -27.19
N GLY A 255 -8.41 26.35 -26.65
CA GLY A 255 -9.22 26.23 -25.44
C GLY A 255 -8.44 26.11 -24.12
N LYS A 256 -7.19 25.62 -24.13
CA LYS A 256 -6.41 25.24 -22.93
C LYS A 256 -7.16 24.34 -21.92
N ALA A 257 -8.18 23.60 -22.35
CA ALA A 257 -9.00 22.78 -21.45
C ALA A 257 -8.23 21.54 -20.97
N VAL A 258 -8.11 21.40 -19.65
CA VAL A 258 -7.34 20.31 -19.02
C VAL A 258 -7.88 20.01 -17.63
N GLU A 259 -7.82 18.74 -17.25
CA GLU A 259 -8.15 18.25 -15.92
C GLU A 259 -6.91 17.60 -15.29
N TYR A 260 -6.64 17.95 -14.03
CA TYR A 260 -5.56 17.36 -13.22
C TYR A 260 -6.14 16.64 -12.01
N TYR A 261 -5.58 15.48 -11.71
CA TYR A 261 -5.99 14.62 -10.61
C TYR A 261 -4.78 14.34 -9.73
N PHE A 262 -4.73 14.89 -8.53
CA PHE A 262 -3.64 14.60 -7.59
C PHE A 262 -4.09 13.46 -6.69
N ALA A 263 -3.28 12.42 -6.53
CA ALA A 263 -3.62 11.33 -5.62
C ALA A 263 -2.39 10.71 -4.97
N SER A 264 -2.57 10.16 -3.77
CA SER A 264 -1.55 9.31 -3.14
C SER A 264 -1.54 7.87 -3.67
N ASP A 265 -2.55 7.47 -4.45
CA ASP A 265 -2.65 6.16 -5.08
C ASP A 265 -3.28 6.25 -6.48
N ALA A 266 -2.80 5.42 -7.41
CA ALA A 266 -3.30 5.36 -8.78
C ALA A 266 -4.75 4.86 -8.88
N SER A 267 -5.28 4.15 -7.88
CA SER A 267 -6.66 3.64 -7.84
C SER A 267 -7.69 4.76 -7.96
N ALA A 268 -7.38 5.95 -7.44
CA ALA A 268 -8.25 7.12 -7.51
C ALA A 268 -8.18 7.86 -8.86
N ILE A 269 -7.17 7.57 -9.68
CA ILE A 269 -6.92 8.26 -10.95
C ILE A 269 -7.39 7.42 -12.14
N ILE A 270 -7.28 6.09 -12.06
CA ILE A 270 -7.41 5.20 -13.24
C ILE A 270 -8.77 5.27 -13.94
N GLU A 271 -9.84 5.61 -13.23
CA GLU A 271 -11.17 5.77 -13.84
C GLU A 271 -11.31 7.07 -14.65
N HIS A 272 -10.39 8.01 -14.46
CA HIS A 272 -10.35 9.28 -15.17
C HIS A 272 -9.31 9.27 -16.30
N THR A 273 -8.11 8.74 -16.04
CA THR A 273 -6.99 8.70 -16.99
C THR A 273 -5.97 7.64 -16.58
N ASN A 274 -5.26 7.07 -17.55
CA ASN A 274 -4.10 6.20 -17.32
C ASN A 274 -2.77 6.93 -17.51
N LYS A 275 -2.78 8.22 -17.88
CA LYS A 275 -1.57 9.05 -18.01
C LYS A 275 -1.27 9.73 -16.69
N VAL A 276 -0.15 9.34 -16.07
CA VAL A 276 0.24 9.83 -14.75
C VAL A 276 1.69 10.28 -14.69
N ILE A 277 1.99 11.18 -13.76
CA ILE A 277 3.33 11.59 -13.39
C ILE A 277 3.53 11.20 -11.92
N TYR A 278 4.53 10.38 -11.64
CA TYR A 278 4.97 10.10 -10.28
C TYR A 278 5.91 11.20 -9.82
N LEU A 279 5.60 11.82 -8.68
CA LEU A 279 6.52 12.75 -8.03
C LEU A 279 7.59 11.98 -7.27
N GLU A 280 8.76 12.58 -7.16
CA GLU A 280 9.84 12.13 -6.28
C GLU A 280 9.99 13.06 -5.09
N ASP A 281 10.85 12.67 -4.16
CA ASP A 281 11.12 13.47 -2.97
C ASP A 281 11.63 14.87 -3.38
N ASP A 282 11.12 15.88 -2.67
CA ASP A 282 11.38 17.31 -2.87
C ASP A 282 10.94 17.90 -4.21
N ASP A 283 10.18 17.14 -5.03
CA ASP A 283 9.46 17.73 -6.15
C ASP A 283 8.35 18.65 -5.64
N ILE A 284 8.26 19.84 -6.21
CA ILE A 284 7.14 20.78 -6.01
C ILE A 284 6.42 20.94 -7.34
N ALA A 285 5.27 20.31 -7.45
CA ALA A 285 4.39 20.42 -8.61
C ALA A 285 3.43 21.59 -8.43
N ALA A 286 3.43 22.52 -9.38
CA ALA A 286 2.56 23.69 -9.36
C ALA A 286 1.73 23.76 -10.65
N VAL A 287 0.41 23.86 -10.51
CA VAL A 287 -0.53 24.16 -11.59
C VAL A 287 -0.97 25.61 -11.47
N ALA A 288 -0.56 26.44 -12.42
CA ALA A 288 -0.95 27.85 -12.51
C ALA A 288 -1.36 28.17 -13.96
N GLU A 289 -2.46 28.92 -14.13
CA GLU A 289 -3.05 29.20 -15.46
C GLU A 289 -3.27 27.94 -16.33
N GLY A 290 -3.60 26.80 -15.69
CA GLY A 290 -3.79 25.52 -16.37
C GLY A 290 -2.50 24.88 -16.91
N LYS A 291 -1.33 25.34 -16.46
CA LYS A 291 -0.02 24.78 -16.81
C LYS A 291 0.61 24.10 -15.60
N LEU A 292 1.05 22.86 -15.77
CA LEU A 292 1.78 22.11 -14.75
C LEU A 292 3.30 22.31 -14.92
N SER A 293 3.96 22.75 -13.86
CA SER A 293 5.42 22.91 -13.76
C SER A 293 5.96 22.16 -12.54
N LEU A 294 7.21 21.72 -12.62
CA LEU A 294 7.90 21.01 -11.54
C LEU A 294 9.13 21.79 -11.09
N HIS A 295 9.28 21.98 -9.79
CA HIS A 295 10.36 22.75 -9.18
C HIS A 295 11.09 21.92 -8.12
N ARG A 296 12.37 22.18 -7.91
CA ARG A 296 13.17 21.62 -6.81
C ARG A 296 14.17 22.68 -6.30
N VAL A 297 14.47 22.64 -5.00
CA VAL A 297 15.38 23.60 -4.34
C VAL A 297 16.82 23.45 -4.86
N SER A 298 17.32 22.22 -4.90
CA SER A 298 18.70 21.91 -5.27
C SER A 298 18.77 20.66 -6.13
N ARG A 299 19.83 20.55 -6.91
CA ARG A 299 20.12 19.36 -7.71
C ARG A 299 21.06 18.43 -6.95
N SER A 300 20.66 17.18 -6.73
CA SER A 300 21.58 16.15 -6.20
C SER A 300 22.20 15.34 -7.35
N ALA A 301 23.38 14.78 -7.11
CA ALA A 301 24.05 13.91 -8.09
C ALA A 301 23.26 12.60 -8.26
N GLY A 302 22.92 12.25 -9.50
CA GLY A 302 22.19 11.02 -9.83
C GLY A 302 20.67 11.16 -9.93
N GLU A 303 20.10 12.33 -9.68
CA GLU A 303 18.66 12.58 -9.85
C GLU A 303 18.30 12.86 -11.32
N ASP A 304 17.19 12.25 -11.77
CA ASP A 304 16.66 12.49 -13.10
C ASP A 304 16.16 13.94 -13.23
N PRO A 305 16.61 14.69 -14.25
CA PRO A 305 16.26 16.10 -14.42
C PRO A 305 14.86 16.31 -15.01
N VAL A 306 14.12 15.23 -15.26
CA VAL A 306 12.81 15.23 -15.91
C VAL A 306 11.87 14.25 -15.20
N ARG A 307 10.57 14.53 -15.27
CA ARG A 307 9.53 13.55 -14.97
C ARG A 307 8.81 13.15 -16.24
N VAL A 308 8.69 11.85 -16.47
CA VAL A 308 8.04 11.28 -17.65
C VAL A 308 6.56 11.02 -17.35
N ILE A 309 5.69 11.34 -18.31
CA ILE A 309 4.30 10.90 -18.29
C ILE A 309 4.26 9.41 -18.61
N GLN A 310 3.86 8.62 -17.63
CA GLN A 310 3.78 7.17 -17.75
C GLN A 310 2.34 6.73 -18.04
N THR A 311 2.20 5.64 -18.81
CA THR A 311 0.90 4.98 -19.02
C THR A 311 0.77 3.83 -18.03
N LEU A 312 -0.22 3.91 -17.15
CA LEU A 312 -0.54 2.83 -16.21
C LEU A 312 -1.04 1.60 -16.98
N GLN A 313 -0.50 0.43 -16.62
CA GLN A 313 -0.99 -0.89 -17.08
C GLN A 313 -2.14 -1.44 -16.22
N MET A 314 -2.68 -0.61 -15.32
CA MET A 314 -3.79 -0.97 -14.44
C MET A 314 -5.13 -0.74 -15.15
N GLU A 315 -6.09 -1.62 -14.91
CA GLU A 315 -7.45 -1.47 -15.42
C GLU A 315 -8.44 -1.23 -14.27
N LEU A 316 -9.50 -0.45 -14.54
CA LEU A 316 -10.54 -0.14 -13.55
C LEU A 316 -11.17 -1.41 -12.96
N GLN A 317 -11.33 -2.47 -13.76
CA GLN A 317 -11.93 -3.74 -13.33
C GLN A 317 -11.13 -4.40 -12.20
N GLN A 318 -9.80 -4.20 -12.17
CA GLN A 318 -8.92 -4.78 -11.16
C GLN A 318 -9.19 -4.18 -9.76
N ILE A 319 -9.68 -2.94 -9.68
CA ILE A 319 -10.01 -2.25 -8.43
C ILE A 319 -11.53 -2.21 -8.13
N MET A 320 -12.33 -2.99 -8.85
CA MET A 320 -13.77 -3.14 -8.64
C MET A 320 -14.10 -4.51 -8.03
N LYS A 321 -15.15 -4.62 -7.21
CA LYS A 321 -15.58 -5.90 -6.62
C LYS A 321 -16.15 -6.89 -7.66
N GLY A 322 -16.68 -6.38 -8.77
CA GLY A 322 -17.35 -7.22 -9.77
C GLY A 322 -18.57 -7.93 -9.16
N ASN A 323 -18.65 -9.25 -9.35
CA ASN A 323 -19.75 -10.08 -8.84
C ASN A 323 -19.57 -10.51 -7.37
N PHE A 324 -18.48 -10.10 -6.71
CA PHE A 324 -18.20 -10.46 -5.32
C PHE A 324 -18.76 -9.43 -4.34
N LYS A 325 -19.05 -9.87 -3.12
CA LYS A 325 -19.59 -8.99 -2.05
C LYS A 325 -18.51 -8.13 -1.40
N ALA A 326 -17.27 -8.64 -1.38
CA ALA A 326 -16.12 -8.02 -0.75
C ALA A 326 -14.87 -8.13 -1.63
N PHE A 327 -13.92 -7.20 -1.46
CA PHE A 327 -12.61 -7.29 -2.12
C PHE A 327 -11.83 -8.48 -1.62
N MET A 328 -11.82 -8.73 -0.31
CA MET A 328 -11.14 -9.92 0.23
C MET A 328 -11.66 -11.22 -0.42
N GLN A 329 -12.98 -11.33 -0.62
CA GLN A 329 -13.58 -12.48 -1.30
C GLN A 329 -13.09 -12.57 -2.75
N LYS A 330 -13.21 -11.49 -3.51
CA LYS A 330 -12.71 -11.42 -4.89
C LYS A 330 -11.25 -11.87 -4.97
N GLU A 331 -10.40 -11.31 -4.11
CA GLU A 331 -8.96 -11.52 -4.13
C GLU A 331 -8.55 -12.94 -3.75
N ILE A 332 -9.30 -13.61 -2.86
CA ILE A 332 -9.12 -15.04 -2.59
C ILE A 332 -9.46 -15.87 -3.84
N PHE A 333 -10.56 -15.56 -4.50
CA PHE A 333 -11.05 -16.32 -5.67
C PHE A 333 -10.27 -16.01 -6.96
N GLU A 334 -9.55 -14.89 -7.04
CA GLU A 334 -8.62 -14.53 -8.13
C GLU A 334 -7.21 -15.13 -7.96
N GLN A 335 -6.99 -15.98 -6.95
CA GLN A 335 -5.69 -16.62 -6.74
C GLN A 335 -5.22 -17.52 -7.89
N PRO A 336 -6.07 -18.27 -8.62
CA PRO A 336 -5.65 -18.97 -9.82
C PRO A 336 -5.00 -18.04 -10.86
N GLU A 337 -5.66 -16.92 -11.16
CA GLU A 337 -5.22 -15.96 -12.15
C GLU A 337 -3.99 -15.17 -11.69
N SER A 338 -3.95 -14.74 -10.43
CA SER A 338 -2.81 -13.98 -9.89
C SER A 338 -1.55 -14.83 -9.75
N VAL A 339 -1.66 -16.11 -9.38
CA VAL A 339 -0.54 -17.07 -9.41
C VAL A 339 -0.06 -17.29 -10.84
N TYR A 340 -0.98 -17.45 -11.81
CA TYR A 340 -0.61 -17.53 -13.22
C TYR A 340 0.11 -16.26 -13.71
N ASN A 341 -0.42 -15.07 -13.39
CA ASN A 341 0.18 -13.79 -13.76
C ASN A 341 1.56 -13.57 -13.12
N THR A 342 1.78 -14.12 -11.93
CA THR A 342 3.09 -14.14 -11.27
C THR A 342 4.11 -14.97 -12.06
N MET A 343 3.70 -16.06 -12.73
CA MET A 343 4.58 -16.91 -13.52
C MET A 343 4.71 -16.47 -14.98
N ARG A 344 3.75 -15.69 -15.48
CA ARG A 344 3.65 -15.29 -16.89
C ARG A 344 4.93 -14.62 -17.38
N GLY A 345 5.49 -15.17 -18.47
CA GLY A 345 6.74 -14.68 -19.08
C GLY A 345 8.01 -14.97 -18.27
N ARG A 346 7.91 -15.65 -17.13
CA ARG A 346 9.04 -15.99 -16.25
C ARG A 346 9.32 -17.48 -16.21
N ILE A 347 8.31 -18.33 -16.46
CA ILE A 347 8.51 -19.77 -16.61
C ILE A 347 8.19 -20.17 -18.05
N CYS A 348 9.16 -20.78 -18.73
CA CYS A 348 8.92 -21.46 -19.99
C CYS A 348 8.74 -22.95 -19.69
N PHE A 349 7.48 -23.40 -19.61
CA PHE A 349 7.19 -24.78 -19.24
C PHE A 349 7.55 -25.81 -20.34
N ASP A 350 7.82 -25.37 -21.57
CA ASP A 350 8.27 -26.27 -22.65
C ASP A 350 9.75 -26.62 -22.50
N THR A 351 10.56 -25.67 -22.03
CA THR A 351 12.00 -25.85 -21.79
C THR A 351 12.33 -26.08 -20.32
N ASN A 352 11.35 -25.95 -19.43
CA ASN A 352 11.51 -25.96 -17.97
C ASN A 352 12.55 -24.95 -17.47
N THR A 353 12.60 -23.78 -18.10
CA THR A 353 13.48 -22.67 -17.71
C THR A 353 12.71 -21.63 -16.92
N VAL A 354 13.39 -21.03 -15.94
CA VAL A 354 12.84 -19.97 -15.09
C VAL A 354 13.74 -18.76 -15.19
N VAL A 355 13.17 -17.60 -15.51
CA VAL A 355 13.88 -16.34 -15.66
C VAL A 355 13.09 -15.21 -15.03
N LEU A 356 13.66 -14.62 -13.98
CA LEU A 356 13.18 -13.37 -13.37
C LEU A 356 13.99 -12.23 -13.98
N GLY A 357 13.42 -11.56 -14.99
CA GLY A 357 14.12 -10.54 -15.77
C GLY A 357 14.75 -9.43 -14.92
N GLY A 358 14.08 -9.01 -13.84
CA GLY A 358 14.58 -7.98 -12.93
C GLY A 358 15.79 -8.39 -12.09
N LEU A 359 16.17 -9.68 -12.06
CA LEU A 359 17.36 -10.19 -11.37
C LEU A 359 18.48 -10.57 -12.34
N LYS A 360 18.24 -10.55 -13.65
CA LYS A 360 19.13 -11.12 -14.68
C LYS A 360 20.56 -10.56 -14.59
N ASP A 361 20.68 -9.25 -14.42
CA ASP A 361 21.97 -8.56 -14.42
C ASP A 361 22.74 -8.74 -13.10
N HIS A 362 22.04 -9.10 -12.02
CA HIS A 362 22.60 -9.26 -10.68
C HIS A 362 22.76 -10.73 -10.26
N LEU A 363 22.19 -11.69 -11.00
CA LEU A 363 22.16 -13.11 -10.64
C LEU A 363 23.56 -13.70 -10.40
N LYS A 364 24.56 -13.27 -11.19
CA LYS A 364 25.96 -13.74 -11.02
C LYS A 364 26.59 -13.26 -9.72
N GLU A 365 26.20 -12.08 -9.24
CA GLU A 365 26.67 -11.54 -7.97
C GLU A 365 25.95 -12.21 -6.80
N ILE A 366 24.63 -12.35 -6.89
CA ILE A 366 23.80 -13.10 -5.93
C ILE A 366 24.33 -14.52 -5.72
N LYS A 367 24.71 -15.23 -6.79
CA LYS A 367 25.30 -16.59 -6.72
C LYS A 367 26.64 -16.67 -5.98
N ARG A 368 27.35 -15.56 -5.77
CA ARG A 368 28.64 -15.51 -5.04
C ARG A 368 28.49 -15.16 -3.57
N CYS A 369 27.32 -14.67 -3.17
CA CYS A 369 27.02 -14.31 -1.80
C CYS A 369 26.95 -15.55 -0.89
N ARG A 370 27.01 -15.33 0.42
CA ARG A 370 27.16 -16.40 1.41
C ARG A 370 25.95 -16.60 2.31
N ARG A 371 24.99 -15.68 2.28
CA ARG A 371 23.79 -15.73 3.13
C ARG A 371 22.66 -14.94 2.50
N LEU A 372 21.44 -15.44 2.67
CA LEU A 372 20.21 -14.75 2.32
C LEU A 372 19.54 -14.24 3.61
N ILE A 373 19.11 -12.98 3.62
CA ILE A 373 18.35 -12.39 4.72
C ILE A 373 17.01 -11.93 4.16
N MET A 374 15.92 -12.53 4.61
CA MET A 374 14.56 -12.24 4.16
C MET A 374 13.88 -11.34 5.18
N ILE A 375 13.53 -10.11 4.79
CA ILE A 375 13.01 -9.08 5.69
C ILE A 375 11.62 -8.66 5.22
N GLY A 376 10.66 -8.69 6.14
CA GLY A 376 9.28 -8.26 5.89
C GLY A 376 8.49 -8.09 7.18
N CYS A 377 7.23 -7.67 7.06
CA CYS A 377 6.31 -7.53 8.19
C CYS A 377 5.02 -8.32 7.94
N GLY A 378 4.38 -8.80 9.02
CA GLY A 378 3.08 -9.49 8.97
C GLY A 378 3.03 -10.63 7.96
N THR A 379 2.01 -10.66 7.11
CA THR A 379 1.84 -11.68 6.06
C THR A 379 3.04 -11.78 5.10
N SER A 380 3.76 -10.68 4.81
CA SER A 380 4.96 -10.74 3.95
C SER A 380 6.14 -11.44 4.64
N PHE A 381 6.25 -11.33 5.96
CA PHE A 381 7.19 -12.14 6.75
C PHE A 381 6.78 -13.63 6.71
N HIS A 382 5.49 -13.95 6.81
CA HIS A 382 5.04 -15.34 6.68
C HIS A 382 5.37 -15.95 5.31
N ALA A 383 5.34 -15.18 4.21
CA ALA A 383 5.75 -15.67 2.89
C ALA A 383 7.24 -16.07 2.86
N ALA A 384 8.09 -15.33 3.57
CA ALA A 384 9.49 -15.70 3.77
C ALA A 384 9.64 -16.97 4.63
N VAL A 385 8.89 -17.10 5.72
CA VAL A 385 8.88 -18.32 6.54
C VAL A 385 8.45 -19.53 5.71
N ALA A 386 7.44 -19.37 4.86
CA ALA A 386 6.89 -20.43 4.02
C ALA A 386 7.88 -20.97 2.98
N THR A 387 8.80 -20.11 2.53
CA THR A 387 9.77 -20.43 1.47
C THR A 387 11.18 -20.67 1.99
N ARG A 388 11.45 -20.39 3.27
CA ARG A 388 12.77 -20.58 3.89
C ARG A 388 13.37 -21.95 3.59
N GLN A 389 12.63 -23.02 3.87
CA GLN A 389 13.14 -24.39 3.74
C GLN A 389 13.53 -24.74 2.28
N ILE A 390 12.71 -24.34 1.29
CA ILE A 390 13.02 -24.62 -0.12
C ILE A 390 14.14 -23.72 -0.65
N LEU A 391 14.28 -22.50 -0.13
CA LEU A 391 15.41 -21.64 -0.44
C LEU A 391 16.71 -22.22 0.12
N GLU A 392 16.73 -22.72 1.36
CA GLU A 392 17.87 -23.44 1.95
C GLU A 392 18.24 -24.65 1.08
N GLU A 393 17.24 -25.45 0.65
CA GLU A 393 17.44 -26.63 -0.21
C GLU A 393 18.04 -26.28 -1.59
N LEU A 394 17.48 -25.30 -2.30
CA LEU A 394 17.85 -25.01 -3.69
C LEU A 394 19.11 -24.13 -3.81
N THR A 395 19.38 -23.30 -2.81
CA THR A 395 20.55 -22.40 -2.80
C THR A 395 21.74 -23.01 -2.06
N GLU A 396 21.50 -23.85 -1.06
CA GLU A 396 22.46 -24.31 -0.04
C GLU A 396 23.10 -23.17 0.78
N LEU A 397 22.47 -21.99 0.77
CA LEU A 397 22.90 -20.86 1.60
C LEU A 397 22.13 -20.87 2.93
N PRO A 398 22.73 -20.37 4.02
CA PRO A 398 21.98 -19.97 5.20
C PRO A 398 20.90 -18.95 4.81
N VAL A 399 19.65 -19.25 5.18
CA VAL A 399 18.51 -18.34 4.99
C VAL A 399 18.02 -17.87 6.36
N MET A 400 18.16 -16.58 6.61
CA MET A 400 17.64 -15.91 7.79
C MET A 400 16.32 -15.22 7.44
N VAL A 401 15.33 -15.28 8.32
CA VAL A 401 14.02 -14.65 8.10
C VAL A 401 13.72 -13.78 9.31
N GLU A 402 13.51 -12.48 9.08
CA GLU A 402 13.48 -11.45 10.12
C GLU A 402 12.24 -10.57 10.01
N LEU A 403 11.63 -10.28 11.16
CA LEU A 403 10.64 -9.21 11.28
C LEU A 403 11.39 -7.87 11.22
N ALA A 404 10.97 -6.97 10.33
CA ALA A 404 11.76 -5.77 10.04
C ALA A 404 11.95 -4.84 11.25
N SER A 405 10.96 -4.72 12.13
CA SER A 405 11.05 -3.92 13.36
C SER A 405 12.12 -4.46 14.31
N ASP A 406 12.03 -5.73 14.70
CA ASP A 406 13.00 -6.39 15.59
C ASP A 406 14.41 -6.47 14.96
N PHE A 407 14.49 -6.58 13.63
CA PHE A 407 15.75 -6.51 12.91
C PHE A 407 16.49 -5.17 13.12
N LEU A 408 15.75 -4.06 13.09
CA LEU A 408 16.25 -2.71 13.34
C LEU A 408 16.59 -2.52 14.83
N ASP A 409 15.71 -2.92 15.74
CA ASP A 409 15.88 -2.79 17.19
C ASP A 409 17.18 -3.45 17.69
N ARG A 410 17.50 -4.63 17.13
CA ARG A 410 18.71 -5.37 17.51
C ARG A 410 19.98 -4.91 16.82
N ILE A 411 19.89 -3.95 15.89
CA ILE A 411 21.01 -3.50 15.06
C ILE A 411 21.70 -4.72 14.42
N THR A 412 20.90 -5.50 13.69
CA THR A 412 21.32 -6.84 13.23
C THR A 412 22.59 -6.76 12.36
N PRO A 413 23.59 -7.64 12.56
CA PRO A 413 24.81 -7.64 11.74
C PRO A 413 24.55 -8.02 10.28
N VAL A 414 24.90 -7.12 9.37
CA VAL A 414 24.82 -7.28 7.91
C VAL A 414 26.20 -7.03 7.30
N PHE A 415 26.56 -7.84 6.33
CA PHE A 415 27.85 -7.84 5.65
C PHE A 415 27.69 -7.64 4.14
N ARG A 416 28.80 -7.32 3.46
CA ARG A 416 28.82 -7.02 2.01
C ARG A 416 28.53 -8.23 1.12
N ASP A 417 28.69 -9.44 1.64
CA ASP A 417 28.40 -10.70 0.96
C ASP A 417 27.04 -11.30 1.35
N ASP A 418 26.20 -10.52 2.02
CA ASP A 418 24.78 -10.84 2.22
C ASP A 418 23.94 -10.39 1.01
N VAL A 419 22.88 -11.15 0.73
CA VAL A 419 21.78 -10.71 -0.13
C VAL A 419 20.54 -10.52 0.74
N CYS A 420 20.05 -9.28 0.80
CA CYS A 420 18.89 -8.91 1.60
C CYS A 420 17.66 -8.77 0.72
N PHE A 421 16.64 -9.60 0.97
CA PHE A 421 15.34 -9.55 0.33
C PHE A 421 14.37 -8.71 1.16
N PHE A 422 13.70 -7.76 0.51
CA PHE A 422 12.68 -6.89 1.13
C PHE A 422 11.32 -7.21 0.53
N ILE A 423 10.50 -7.92 1.30
CA ILE A 423 9.20 -8.43 0.84
C ILE A 423 8.11 -7.50 1.35
N SER A 424 7.44 -6.81 0.44
CA SER A 424 6.37 -5.87 0.79
C SER A 424 5.38 -5.72 -0.37
N GLN A 425 4.10 -6.03 -0.12
CA GLN A 425 3.04 -5.84 -1.13
C GLN A 425 3.00 -4.38 -1.61
N SER A 426 2.98 -3.42 -0.68
CA SER A 426 2.88 -1.99 -0.98
C SER A 426 4.20 -1.38 -1.45
N GLY A 427 5.33 -1.95 -1.04
CA GLY A 427 6.65 -1.36 -1.25
C GLY A 427 6.90 -0.08 -0.44
N GLU A 428 6.05 0.21 0.54
CA GLU A 428 6.07 1.45 1.36
C GLU A 428 6.01 1.17 2.87
N THR A 429 6.14 -0.10 3.29
CA THR A 429 6.10 -0.47 4.71
C THR A 429 7.29 0.16 5.45
N ALA A 430 7.03 0.99 6.47
CA ALA A 430 8.04 1.84 7.11
C ALA A 430 9.26 1.05 7.61
N ASP A 431 9.07 0.06 8.48
CA ASP A 431 10.15 -0.76 9.03
C ASP A 431 10.94 -1.50 7.93
N THR A 432 10.24 -2.04 6.93
CA THR A 432 10.89 -2.74 5.81
C THR A 432 11.74 -1.79 4.96
N LEU A 433 11.26 -0.57 4.73
CA LEU A 433 12.01 0.48 4.01
C LEU A 433 13.22 0.96 4.83
N MET A 434 13.08 1.10 6.15
CA MET A 434 14.21 1.46 7.01
C MET A 434 15.25 0.33 7.09
N ALA A 435 14.81 -0.93 7.17
CA ALA A 435 15.69 -2.09 7.09
C ALA A 435 16.43 -2.16 5.73
N LEU A 436 15.78 -1.75 4.63
CA LEU A 436 16.41 -1.62 3.32
C LEU A 436 17.57 -0.64 3.36
N ARG A 437 17.30 0.59 3.82
CA ARG A 437 18.33 1.63 3.93
C ARG A 437 19.48 1.19 4.84
N TYR A 438 19.15 0.59 5.98
CA TYR A 438 20.12 0.02 6.93
C TYR A 438 21.06 -1.01 6.30
N CYS A 439 20.52 -1.93 5.48
CA CYS A 439 21.29 -2.95 4.78
C CYS A 439 22.16 -2.34 3.67
N LYS A 440 21.60 -1.36 2.93
CA LYS A 440 22.29 -0.67 1.85
C LYS A 440 23.51 0.11 2.36
N ASP A 441 23.39 0.77 3.50
CA ASP A 441 24.50 1.47 4.17
C ASP A 441 25.65 0.54 4.58
N ARG A 442 25.37 -0.76 4.73
CA ARG A 442 26.36 -1.82 5.03
C ARG A 442 26.91 -2.50 3.77
N GLY A 443 26.44 -2.09 2.60
CA GLY A 443 26.91 -2.56 1.30
C GLY A 443 26.47 -3.97 0.94
N ALA A 444 25.38 -4.48 1.53
CA ALA A 444 24.74 -5.72 1.10
C ALA A 444 24.02 -5.51 -0.25
N LEU A 445 23.90 -6.57 -1.04
CA LEU A 445 23.09 -6.54 -2.27
C LEU A 445 21.62 -6.61 -1.88
N THR A 446 20.81 -5.70 -2.40
CA THR A 446 19.40 -5.53 -2.01
C THR A 446 18.44 -5.96 -3.11
N VAL A 447 17.44 -6.79 -2.75
CA VAL A 447 16.44 -7.34 -3.68
C VAL A 447 15.03 -6.99 -3.21
N GLY A 448 14.28 -6.24 -4.01
CA GLY A 448 12.87 -5.92 -3.72
C GLY A 448 11.90 -6.98 -4.25
N VAL A 449 11.00 -7.49 -3.43
CA VAL A 449 9.87 -8.34 -3.87
C VAL A 449 8.57 -7.60 -3.57
N THR A 450 8.02 -6.92 -4.58
CA THR A 450 6.94 -5.93 -4.39
C THR A 450 5.75 -6.12 -5.33
N ASN A 451 4.59 -5.58 -4.97
CA ASN A 451 3.39 -5.58 -5.83
C ASN A 451 2.98 -4.17 -6.28
N THR A 452 3.83 -3.17 -6.07
CA THR A 452 3.56 -1.78 -6.50
C THR A 452 4.76 -1.25 -7.27
N VAL A 453 4.54 -0.99 -8.56
CA VAL A 453 5.54 -0.43 -9.47
C VAL A 453 5.88 1.00 -9.03
N GLY A 454 7.17 1.32 -8.99
CA GLY A 454 7.65 2.66 -8.61
C GLY A 454 7.54 2.97 -7.12
N SER A 455 7.20 1.98 -6.28
CA SER A 455 7.25 2.11 -4.82
C SER A 455 8.67 2.37 -4.32
N SER A 456 8.81 2.96 -3.13
CA SER A 456 10.09 3.30 -2.51
C SER A 456 11.03 2.08 -2.42
N ILE A 457 10.54 0.93 -1.92
CA ILE A 457 11.35 -0.30 -1.87
C ILE A 457 11.79 -0.74 -3.28
N SER A 458 10.91 -0.68 -4.28
CA SER A 458 11.28 -1.10 -5.65
C SER A 458 12.31 -0.21 -6.33
N ARG A 459 12.37 1.07 -5.96
CA ARG A 459 13.32 2.05 -6.50
C ARG A 459 14.66 2.04 -5.75
N ASP A 460 14.61 1.84 -4.43
CA ASP A 460 15.79 1.94 -3.57
C ASP A 460 16.63 0.65 -3.57
N THR A 461 16.08 -0.49 -3.99
CA THR A 461 16.79 -1.77 -4.14
C THR A 461 17.62 -1.84 -5.43
N ASP A 462 18.73 -2.58 -5.41
CA ASP A 462 19.62 -2.78 -6.57
C ASP A 462 18.94 -3.55 -7.71
N CYS A 463 18.09 -4.51 -7.34
CA CYS A 463 17.28 -5.29 -8.28
C CYS A 463 15.97 -5.75 -7.63
N GLY A 464 15.05 -6.32 -8.41
CA GLY A 464 13.79 -6.74 -7.83
C GLY A 464 12.88 -7.56 -8.72
N VAL A 465 11.81 -8.05 -8.11
CA VAL A 465 10.74 -8.84 -8.73
C VAL A 465 9.41 -8.19 -8.38
N HIS A 466 8.74 -7.67 -9.40
CA HIS A 466 7.33 -7.29 -9.26
C HIS A 466 6.48 -8.57 -9.27
N ILE A 467 5.77 -8.89 -8.19
CA ILE A 467 5.02 -10.16 -8.11
C ILE A 467 3.89 -10.24 -9.14
N ASN A 468 3.34 -9.10 -9.58
CA ASN A 468 2.30 -9.03 -10.61
C ASN A 468 0.99 -9.75 -10.23
N ALA A 469 0.57 -9.62 -8.97
CA ALA A 469 -0.70 -10.15 -8.47
C ALA A 469 -1.91 -9.26 -8.85
N GLY A 470 -1.65 -8.12 -9.48
CA GLY A 470 -2.60 -7.01 -9.64
C GLY A 470 -2.84 -6.24 -8.33
N PRO A 471 -3.57 -5.11 -8.38
CA PRO A 471 -3.94 -4.36 -7.19
C PRO A 471 -4.66 -5.25 -6.16
N GLU A 472 -4.30 -5.07 -4.90
CA GLU A 472 -4.96 -5.71 -3.76
C GLU A 472 -5.57 -4.58 -2.92
N ILE A 473 -6.88 -4.57 -2.77
CA ILE A 473 -7.67 -3.55 -2.10
C ILE A 473 -8.09 -4.01 -0.70
N GLY A 474 -8.38 -5.29 -0.50
CA GLY A 474 -8.71 -5.84 0.82
C GLY A 474 -7.60 -5.53 1.84
N VAL A 475 -7.96 -5.16 3.07
CA VAL A 475 -6.95 -4.80 4.09
C VAL A 475 -6.08 -6.02 4.46
N ALA A 476 -6.70 -7.18 4.65
CA ALA A 476 -5.98 -8.42 4.87
C ALA A 476 -5.40 -8.97 3.56
N SER A 477 -4.08 -9.18 3.52
CA SER A 477 -3.41 -9.71 2.33
C SER A 477 -3.79 -11.16 2.04
N THR A 478 -4.00 -11.51 0.77
CA THR A 478 -4.40 -12.84 0.30
C THR A 478 -3.58 -13.25 -0.92
N LYS A 479 -3.93 -12.77 -2.12
CA LYS A 479 -3.23 -13.06 -3.38
C LYS A 479 -1.79 -12.56 -3.41
N ALA A 480 -1.47 -11.50 -2.66
CA ALA A 480 -0.08 -11.06 -2.55
C ALA A 480 0.79 -12.06 -1.77
N TYR A 481 0.27 -12.73 -0.73
CA TYR A 481 1.00 -13.80 -0.01
C TYR A 481 1.35 -14.96 -0.95
N THR A 482 0.37 -15.50 -1.67
CA THR A 482 0.60 -16.63 -2.58
C THR A 482 1.47 -16.25 -3.77
N SER A 483 1.34 -15.03 -4.29
CA SER A 483 2.22 -14.52 -5.34
C SER A 483 3.66 -14.26 -4.86
N GLN A 484 3.86 -13.78 -3.63
CA GLN A 484 5.19 -13.68 -3.00
C GLN A 484 5.81 -15.06 -2.83
N PHE A 485 5.04 -16.05 -2.38
CA PHE A 485 5.47 -17.45 -2.26
C PHE A 485 6.01 -17.97 -3.61
N VAL A 486 5.23 -17.83 -4.68
CA VAL A 486 5.61 -18.29 -6.02
C VAL A 486 6.84 -17.54 -6.55
N ALA A 487 6.93 -16.23 -6.33
CA ALA A 487 8.08 -15.43 -6.74
C ALA A 487 9.39 -15.89 -6.08
N LEU A 488 9.36 -16.20 -4.78
CA LEU A 488 10.51 -16.69 -4.03
C LEU A 488 10.90 -18.13 -4.45
N ILE A 489 9.93 -18.99 -4.80
CA ILE A 489 10.23 -20.31 -5.38
C ILE A 489 10.91 -20.17 -6.74
N MET A 490 10.42 -19.30 -7.62
CA MET A 490 11.06 -19.04 -8.91
C MET A 490 12.50 -18.55 -8.75
N PHE A 491 12.77 -17.73 -7.73
CA PHE A 491 14.13 -17.34 -7.37
C PHE A 491 15.00 -18.56 -7.00
N GLY A 492 14.52 -19.45 -6.13
CA GLY A 492 15.24 -20.69 -5.81
C GLY A 492 15.50 -21.59 -7.02
N LEU A 493 14.55 -21.68 -7.95
CA LEU A 493 14.68 -22.44 -9.21
C LEU A 493 15.74 -21.86 -10.16
N MET A 494 15.93 -20.54 -10.16
CA MET A 494 17.01 -19.87 -10.89
C MET A 494 18.37 -20.10 -10.24
N MET A 495 18.43 -20.07 -8.91
CA MET A 495 19.68 -20.28 -8.16
C MET A 495 20.21 -21.70 -8.33
N SER A 496 19.32 -22.68 -8.47
CA SER A 496 19.65 -24.11 -8.62
C SER A 496 19.87 -24.56 -10.08
N GLU A 497 19.72 -23.68 -11.07
CA GLU A 497 19.70 -24.06 -12.49
C GLU A 497 20.94 -24.81 -12.97
N ASP A 498 22.13 -24.44 -12.51
CA ASP A 498 23.40 -25.04 -12.95
C ASP A 498 23.74 -26.34 -12.18
N ARG A 499 22.90 -26.77 -11.23
CA ARG A 499 23.17 -27.94 -10.39
C ARG A 499 22.55 -29.20 -10.99
N ILE A 500 23.39 -30.11 -11.49
CA ILE A 500 22.94 -31.38 -12.10
C ILE A 500 22.12 -32.22 -11.11
N SER A 501 22.56 -32.30 -9.84
CA SER A 501 21.89 -33.08 -8.79
C SER A 501 20.46 -32.61 -8.49
N LEU A 502 20.15 -31.33 -8.72
CA LEU A 502 18.84 -30.74 -8.42
C LEU A 502 17.89 -30.73 -9.63
N GLN A 503 18.32 -31.16 -10.82
CA GLN A 503 17.46 -31.07 -12.02
C GLN A 503 16.14 -31.83 -11.88
N LYS A 504 16.16 -33.03 -11.28
CA LYS A 504 14.94 -33.80 -11.02
C LYS A 504 13.97 -33.03 -10.10
N ARG A 505 14.52 -32.45 -9.03
CA ARG A 505 13.76 -31.67 -8.06
C ARG A 505 13.19 -30.38 -8.67
N ARG A 506 13.99 -29.66 -9.46
CA ARG A 506 13.54 -28.49 -10.22
C ARG A 506 12.39 -28.84 -11.17
N LEU A 507 12.52 -29.94 -11.92
CA LEU A 507 11.50 -30.38 -12.86
C LEU A 507 10.19 -30.76 -12.16
N GLU A 508 10.28 -31.45 -11.02
CA GLU A 508 9.12 -31.74 -10.17
C GLU A 508 8.38 -30.46 -9.77
N ILE A 509 9.11 -29.46 -9.24
CA ILE A 509 8.53 -28.18 -8.81
C ILE A 509 7.92 -27.40 -9.99
N ILE A 510 8.63 -27.31 -11.12
CA ILE A 510 8.14 -26.60 -12.32
C ILE A 510 6.87 -27.25 -12.87
N ASN A 511 6.81 -28.59 -12.91
CA ASN A 511 5.61 -29.29 -13.34
C ASN A 511 4.43 -29.05 -12.39
N SER A 512 4.67 -29.03 -11.09
CA SER A 512 3.63 -28.70 -10.11
C SER A 512 3.18 -27.24 -10.18
N LEU A 513 4.10 -26.29 -10.47
CA LEU A 513 3.74 -24.88 -10.72
C LEU A 513 2.81 -24.74 -11.94
N ARG A 514 2.98 -25.58 -12.97
CA ARG A 514 2.09 -25.59 -14.15
C ARG A 514 0.64 -25.92 -13.78
N THR A 515 0.42 -26.89 -12.89
CA THR A 515 -0.92 -27.34 -12.49
C THR A 515 -1.49 -26.61 -11.28
N LEU A 516 -0.66 -25.83 -10.58
CA LEU A 516 -1.05 -25.12 -9.36
C LEU A 516 -2.29 -24.23 -9.51
N PRO A 517 -2.49 -23.44 -10.59
CA PRO A 517 -3.70 -22.64 -10.75
C PRO A 517 -4.99 -23.48 -10.77
N GLU A 518 -4.98 -24.64 -11.42
CA GLU A 518 -6.15 -25.54 -11.45
C GLU A 518 -6.39 -26.20 -10.09
N MET A 519 -5.32 -26.62 -9.39
CA MET A 519 -5.42 -27.12 -8.02
C MET A 519 -5.99 -26.06 -7.05
N ILE A 520 -5.66 -24.78 -7.23
CA ILE A 520 -6.26 -23.70 -6.46
C ILE A 520 -7.77 -23.61 -6.73
N LYS A 521 -8.21 -23.74 -7.98
CA LYS A 521 -9.65 -23.77 -8.31
C LYS A 521 -10.35 -24.93 -7.60
N GLU A 522 -9.74 -26.12 -7.59
CA GLU A 522 -10.28 -27.28 -6.86
C GLU A 522 -10.45 -26.98 -5.35
N VAL A 523 -9.48 -26.31 -4.73
CA VAL A 523 -9.58 -25.90 -3.32
C VAL A 523 -10.69 -24.86 -3.11
N LEU A 524 -10.87 -23.92 -4.03
CA LEU A 524 -11.93 -22.91 -3.96
C LEU A 524 -13.33 -23.52 -4.08
N LEU A 525 -13.49 -24.71 -4.69
CA LEU A 525 -14.76 -25.43 -4.71
C LEU A 525 -15.18 -25.95 -3.32
N LEU A 526 -14.28 -25.96 -2.34
CA LEU A 526 -14.56 -26.36 -0.97
C LEU A 526 -15.22 -25.25 -0.13
N ASP A 527 -15.53 -24.10 -0.73
CA ASP A 527 -16.08 -22.92 -0.04
C ASP A 527 -17.30 -23.24 0.85
N ASP A 528 -18.25 -24.01 0.34
CA ASP A 528 -19.47 -24.38 1.09
C ASP A 528 -19.16 -25.27 2.30
N ASN A 529 -18.21 -26.21 2.17
CA ASN A 529 -17.77 -27.04 3.29
C ASN A 529 -17.07 -26.19 4.36
N ILE A 530 -16.18 -25.29 3.93
CA ILE A 530 -15.47 -24.37 4.83
C ILE A 530 -16.45 -23.45 5.55
N LYS A 531 -17.48 -22.96 4.86
CA LYS A 531 -18.56 -22.17 5.46
C LYS A 531 -19.31 -22.96 6.53
N SER A 532 -19.65 -24.23 6.27
CA SER A 532 -20.29 -25.09 7.27
C SER A 532 -19.42 -25.32 8.51
N ILE A 533 -18.10 -25.35 8.36
CA ILE A 533 -17.19 -25.40 9.51
C ILE A 533 -17.15 -24.05 10.24
N ALA A 534 -17.14 -22.93 9.51
CA ALA A 534 -17.21 -21.60 10.11
C ALA A 534 -18.49 -21.37 10.93
N ASP A 535 -19.63 -21.93 10.50
CA ASP A 535 -20.91 -21.90 11.23
C ASP A 535 -20.82 -22.57 12.63
N GLU A 536 -19.90 -23.50 12.85
CA GLU A 536 -19.67 -24.11 14.17
C GLU A 536 -18.66 -23.33 15.03
N LEU A 537 -17.78 -22.56 14.38
CA LEU A 537 -16.67 -21.87 15.02
C LEU A 537 -16.99 -20.40 15.34
N TYR A 538 -18.00 -19.78 14.72
CA TYR A 538 -18.20 -18.32 14.82
C TYR A 538 -18.48 -17.82 16.24
N GLU A 539 -19.02 -18.64 17.14
CA GLU A 539 -19.23 -18.27 18.56
C GLU A 539 -17.99 -18.50 19.43
N GLN A 540 -16.98 -19.22 18.94
CA GLN A 540 -15.80 -19.56 19.71
C GLN A 540 -14.92 -18.34 19.96
N ARG A 541 -14.33 -18.25 21.15
CA ARG A 541 -13.45 -17.12 21.48
C ARG A 541 -12.01 -17.32 21.02
N SER A 542 -11.57 -18.57 21.03
CA SER A 542 -10.19 -18.95 20.72
C SER A 542 -10.14 -20.06 19.69
N LEU A 543 -9.05 -20.13 18.94
CA LEU A 543 -8.79 -21.17 17.95
C LEU A 543 -7.28 -21.40 17.81
N LEU A 544 -6.83 -22.64 17.98
CA LEU A 544 -5.42 -23.00 17.78
C LEU A 544 -5.23 -23.62 16.39
N VAL A 545 -4.22 -23.17 15.66
CA VAL A 545 -3.86 -23.69 14.33
C VAL A 545 -2.48 -24.35 14.42
N MET A 546 -2.37 -25.63 14.09
CA MET A 546 -1.17 -26.43 14.33
C MET A 546 -0.62 -27.07 13.07
N GLY A 547 0.69 -27.02 12.91
CA GLY A 547 1.39 -27.56 11.74
C GLY A 547 2.90 -27.50 11.91
N ARG A 548 3.65 -28.05 10.96
CA ARG A 548 5.12 -28.12 11.01
C ARG A 548 5.72 -28.20 9.60
N GLY A 549 7.03 -28.01 9.51
CA GLY A 549 7.73 -27.99 8.21
C GLY A 549 7.18 -26.87 7.32
N PHE A 550 6.91 -27.18 6.05
CA PHE A 550 6.32 -26.25 5.09
C PHE A 550 4.99 -25.62 5.57
N ASN A 551 4.25 -26.32 6.42
CA ASN A 551 2.95 -25.85 6.92
C ASN A 551 3.04 -25.01 8.20
N TYR A 552 4.23 -24.73 8.74
CA TYR A 552 4.35 -23.83 9.90
C TYR A 552 3.90 -22.40 9.54
N ALA A 553 4.34 -21.88 8.39
CA ALA A 553 3.91 -20.58 7.89
C ALA A 553 2.39 -20.53 7.65
N THR A 554 1.80 -21.62 7.14
CA THR A 554 0.34 -21.73 6.96
C THR A 554 -0.40 -21.53 8.29
N CYS A 555 0.10 -22.07 9.39
CA CYS A 555 -0.50 -21.88 10.71
C CYS A 555 -0.42 -20.44 11.19
N LEU A 556 0.76 -19.82 11.06
CA LEU A 556 0.96 -18.43 11.45
C LEU A 556 0.08 -17.49 10.62
N GLU A 557 0.00 -17.70 9.31
CA GLU A 557 -0.79 -16.88 8.40
C GLU A 557 -2.29 -17.07 8.62
N GLY A 558 -2.77 -18.31 8.75
CA GLY A 558 -4.18 -18.57 9.05
C GLY A 558 -4.62 -17.97 10.38
N ALA A 559 -3.79 -18.08 11.42
CA ALA A 559 -4.03 -17.45 12.70
C ALA A 559 -3.96 -15.91 12.63
N LEU A 560 -3.13 -15.34 11.76
CA LEU A 560 -3.12 -13.89 11.54
C LEU A 560 -4.41 -13.43 10.84
N LYS A 561 -4.84 -14.10 9.75
CA LYS A 561 -6.07 -13.76 9.03
C LYS A 561 -7.30 -13.83 9.93
N ILE A 562 -7.46 -14.93 10.67
CA ILE A 562 -8.59 -15.09 11.58
C ILE A 562 -8.56 -13.99 12.65
N LYS A 563 -7.39 -13.67 13.22
CA LYS A 563 -7.25 -12.59 14.21
C LYS A 563 -7.63 -11.22 13.63
N GLU A 564 -7.12 -10.87 12.45
CA GLU A 564 -7.29 -9.55 11.82
C GLU A 564 -8.75 -9.22 11.52
N ILE A 565 -9.51 -10.15 10.94
CA ILE A 565 -10.84 -9.83 10.40
C ILE A 565 -12.01 -10.38 11.23
N THR A 566 -11.77 -11.40 12.06
CA THR A 566 -12.83 -12.01 12.90
C THR A 566 -12.74 -11.57 14.35
N TYR A 567 -11.60 -11.01 14.78
CA TYR A 567 -11.26 -10.67 16.17
C TYR A 567 -11.33 -11.87 17.15
N MET A 568 -11.40 -13.09 16.64
CA MET A 568 -11.20 -14.31 17.42
C MET A 568 -9.73 -14.39 17.82
N HIS A 569 -9.46 -14.81 19.06
CA HIS A 569 -8.10 -15.09 19.49
C HIS A 569 -7.59 -16.35 18.81
N SER A 570 -6.86 -16.18 17.71
CA SER A 570 -6.28 -17.29 16.97
C SER A 570 -4.75 -17.28 17.05
N GLU A 571 -4.18 -18.46 17.26
CA GLU A 571 -2.75 -18.63 17.49
C GLU A 571 -2.20 -19.79 16.65
N GLY A 572 -1.11 -19.54 15.92
CA GLY A 572 -0.40 -20.55 15.15
C GLY A 572 0.69 -21.19 16.00
N ILE A 573 0.62 -22.51 16.19
CA ILE A 573 1.54 -23.26 17.04
C ILE A 573 2.33 -24.26 16.19
N LEU A 574 3.65 -24.26 16.35
CA LEU A 574 4.50 -25.30 15.78
C LEU A 574 4.17 -26.65 16.46
N ALA A 575 3.70 -27.63 15.70
CA ALA A 575 3.21 -28.90 16.24
C ALA A 575 4.28 -29.69 17.04
N GLY A 576 5.56 -29.45 16.76
CA GLY A 576 6.67 -30.03 17.55
C GLY A 576 6.75 -29.51 18.98
N GLU A 577 6.26 -28.28 19.23
CA GLU A 577 6.35 -27.60 20.52
C GLU A 577 5.22 -27.93 21.49
N LEU A 578 4.20 -28.70 21.06
CA LEU A 578 3.02 -28.97 21.87
C LEU A 578 3.36 -29.48 23.28
N LYS A 579 4.27 -30.46 23.38
CA LYS A 579 4.67 -31.05 24.67
C LYS A 579 5.45 -30.09 25.58
N HIS A 580 5.93 -28.98 25.04
CA HIS A 580 6.74 -28.00 25.76
C HIS A 580 5.89 -26.90 26.43
N GLY A 581 4.57 -27.07 26.49
CA GLY A 581 3.65 -26.18 27.21
C GLY A 581 2.27 -26.06 26.55
N PRO A 582 2.19 -25.70 25.25
CA PRO A 582 0.92 -25.37 24.60
C PRO A 582 -0.15 -26.48 24.62
N LEU A 583 0.25 -27.75 24.73
CA LEU A 583 -0.69 -28.87 24.86
C LEU A 583 -1.59 -28.77 26.10
N ALA A 584 -1.18 -28.02 27.13
CA ALA A 584 -1.99 -27.78 28.33
C ALA A 584 -3.29 -27.00 28.05
N LEU A 585 -3.36 -26.28 26.92
CA LEU A 585 -4.57 -25.58 26.49
C LEU A 585 -5.62 -26.50 25.86
N ILE A 586 -5.25 -27.75 25.54
CA ILE A 586 -6.13 -28.68 24.82
C ILE A 586 -7.07 -29.39 25.79
N ASP A 587 -8.35 -29.21 25.51
CA ASP A 587 -9.45 -29.97 26.09
C ASP A 587 -10.55 -30.20 25.03
N LYS A 588 -11.72 -30.68 25.46
CA LYS A 588 -12.87 -30.93 24.59
C LYS A 588 -13.56 -29.68 24.04
N HIS A 589 -13.25 -28.50 24.57
CA HIS A 589 -13.88 -27.22 24.24
C HIS A 589 -12.99 -26.34 23.37
N MET A 590 -11.66 -26.43 23.51
CA MET A 590 -10.70 -25.68 22.71
C MET A 590 -10.78 -26.11 21.23
N PRO A 591 -11.19 -25.22 20.31
CA PRO A 591 -11.17 -25.52 18.88
C PRO A 591 -9.74 -25.61 18.37
N VAL A 592 -9.46 -26.65 17.58
CA VAL A 592 -8.14 -26.90 16.99
C VAL A 592 -8.28 -27.17 15.50
N ILE A 593 -7.47 -26.50 14.69
CA ILE A 593 -7.21 -26.86 13.30
C ILE A 593 -5.81 -27.46 13.22
N MET A 594 -5.68 -28.64 12.62
CA MET A 594 -4.38 -29.28 12.36
C MET A 594 -4.13 -29.42 10.87
N ILE A 595 -2.91 -29.15 10.42
CA ILE A 595 -2.48 -29.29 9.03
C ILE A 595 -1.55 -30.49 8.92
N ILE A 596 -2.02 -31.53 8.23
CA ILE A 596 -1.34 -32.83 8.11
C ILE A 596 -1.28 -33.21 6.62
N MET A 597 -0.16 -32.87 5.99
CA MET A 597 0.07 -33.12 4.56
C MET A 597 1.04 -34.29 4.35
N ARG A 598 0.99 -34.94 3.18
CA ARG A 598 1.92 -36.01 2.80
C ARG A 598 3.27 -35.45 2.38
N ASP A 599 4.09 -35.16 3.38
CA ASP A 599 5.47 -34.74 3.25
C ASP A 599 6.38 -35.50 4.24
N ALA A 600 7.66 -35.14 4.31
CA ALA A 600 8.62 -35.76 5.23
C ALA A 600 8.27 -35.64 6.72
N CYS A 601 7.32 -34.77 7.08
CA CYS A 601 6.83 -34.57 8.44
C CYS A 601 5.52 -35.33 8.74
N TYR A 602 4.92 -36.04 7.78
CA TYR A 602 3.62 -36.72 7.93
C TYR A 602 3.48 -37.54 9.23
N THR A 603 4.40 -38.48 9.48
CA THR A 603 4.39 -39.31 10.70
C THR A 603 4.48 -38.47 11.97
N LYS A 604 5.26 -37.39 11.94
CA LYS A 604 5.43 -36.50 13.10
C LYS A 604 4.17 -35.65 13.34
N CYS A 605 3.47 -35.23 12.29
CA CYS A 605 2.16 -34.58 12.37
C CYS A 605 1.11 -35.53 12.95
N HIS A 606 1.09 -36.79 12.51
CA HIS A 606 0.19 -37.80 13.05
C HIS A 606 0.44 -38.05 14.56
N ASN A 607 1.70 -38.06 14.99
CA ASN A 607 2.03 -38.14 16.42
C ASN A 607 1.51 -36.92 17.21
N ALA A 608 1.47 -35.72 16.62
CA ALA A 608 0.87 -34.54 17.23
C ALA A 608 -0.65 -34.66 17.32
N LEU A 609 -1.31 -35.18 16.27
CA LEU A 609 -2.74 -35.47 16.27
C LEU A 609 -3.13 -36.40 17.42
N GLN A 610 -2.39 -37.49 17.61
CA GLN A 610 -2.61 -38.42 18.71
C GLN A 610 -2.48 -37.75 20.09
N GLN A 611 -1.58 -36.76 20.23
CA GLN A 611 -1.41 -36.03 21.50
C GLN A 611 -2.63 -35.14 21.79
N VAL A 612 -3.16 -34.47 20.77
CA VAL A 612 -4.35 -33.63 20.87
C VAL A 612 -5.58 -34.48 21.19
N THR A 613 -5.80 -35.58 20.46
CA THR A 613 -6.96 -36.46 20.68
C THR A 613 -6.89 -37.19 22.03
N ALA A 614 -5.69 -37.56 22.49
CA ALA A 614 -5.49 -38.11 23.85
C ALA A 614 -5.78 -37.12 24.99
N ARG A 615 -6.02 -35.84 24.67
CA ARG A 615 -6.50 -34.80 25.60
C ARG A 615 -7.93 -34.37 25.31
N GLN A 616 -8.69 -35.23 24.62
CA GLN A 616 -10.08 -35.00 24.23
C GLN A 616 -10.30 -33.87 23.22
N GLY A 617 -9.21 -33.32 22.64
CA GLY A 617 -9.30 -32.35 21.55
C GLY A 617 -9.99 -32.98 20.34
N ARG A 618 -10.83 -32.19 19.66
CA ARG A 618 -11.58 -32.60 18.47
C ARG A 618 -11.16 -31.77 17.27
N PRO A 619 -9.98 -32.06 16.69
CA PRO A 619 -9.42 -31.19 15.67
C PRO A 619 -10.16 -31.31 14.33
N ILE A 620 -10.32 -30.18 13.66
CA ILE A 620 -10.58 -30.09 12.22
C ILE A 620 -9.24 -30.27 11.52
N ILE A 621 -9.16 -31.17 10.54
CA ILE A 621 -7.90 -31.53 9.90
C ILE A 621 -7.89 -31.12 8.44
N LEU A 622 -6.93 -30.28 8.05
CA LEU A 622 -6.58 -30.07 6.65
C LEU A 622 -5.62 -31.20 6.25
N CYS A 623 -6.00 -31.99 5.27
CA CYS A 623 -5.23 -33.15 4.82
C CYS A 623 -5.31 -33.35 3.32
N CYS A 624 -4.50 -34.26 2.81
CA CYS A 624 -4.59 -34.71 1.42
C CYS A 624 -5.87 -35.50 1.19
N GLN A 625 -6.43 -35.41 -0.01
CA GLN A 625 -7.51 -36.29 -0.47
C GLN A 625 -7.12 -37.77 -0.31
N ASP A 626 -8.11 -38.60 0.01
CA ASP A 626 -7.96 -40.05 0.16
C ASP A 626 -6.90 -40.46 1.21
N ASP A 627 -6.94 -39.81 2.39
CA ASP A 627 -6.14 -40.20 3.55
C ASP A 627 -6.95 -40.97 4.61
N PRO A 628 -7.05 -42.31 4.50
CA PRO A 628 -7.90 -43.12 5.37
C PRO A 628 -7.42 -43.21 6.82
N GLU A 629 -6.15 -42.89 7.10
CA GLU A 629 -5.63 -42.89 8.48
C GLU A 629 -6.13 -41.66 9.24
N ILE A 630 -6.17 -40.50 8.57
CA ILE A 630 -6.65 -39.24 9.15
C ILE A 630 -8.15 -39.29 9.41
N LEU A 631 -8.93 -39.85 8.48
CA LEU A 631 -10.40 -39.94 8.57
C LEU A 631 -10.88 -40.71 9.82
N LYS A 632 -10.06 -41.60 10.39
CA LYS A 632 -10.41 -42.35 11.61
C LYS A 632 -10.39 -41.50 12.89
N ASN A 633 -9.56 -40.47 12.92
CA ASN A 633 -9.27 -39.68 14.12
C ASN A 633 -9.71 -38.21 14.01
N ALA A 634 -10.14 -37.77 12.82
CA ALA A 634 -10.61 -36.41 12.57
C ALA A 634 -12.03 -36.21 13.12
N TYR A 635 -12.29 -35.03 13.70
CA TYR A 635 -13.68 -34.59 13.93
C TYR A 635 -14.33 -34.16 12.62
N LYS A 636 -13.59 -33.38 11.81
CA LYS A 636 -13.93 -32.99 10.44
C LYS A 636 -12.65 -32.90 9.61
N THR A 637 -12.78 -33.06 8.31
CA THR A 637 -11.67 -32.92 7.36
C THR A 637 -11.95 -31.84 6.31
N ILE A 638 -10.87 -31.21 5.86
CA ILE A 638 -10.83 -30.40 4.64
C ILE A 638 -9.77 -31.06 3.75
N GLU A 639 -10.25 -31.78 2.74
CA GLU A 639 -9.42 -32.61 1.86
C GLU A 639 -8.93 -31.80 0.66
N LEU A 640 -7.61 -31.67 0.53
CA LEU A 640 -6.93 -30.86 -0.47
C LEU A 640 -6.23 -31.74 -1.50
N PRO A 641 -6.11 -31.29 -2.76
CA PRO A 641 -5.29 -31.99 -3.73
C PRO A 641 -3.81 -31.99 -3.30
N GLN A 642 -3.11 -33.09 -3.63
CA GLN A 642 -1.69 -33.23 -3.37
C GLN A 642 -0.87 -32.54 -4.46
N THR A 643 0.12 -31.77 -4.05
CA THR A 643 1.18 -31.22 -4.93
C THR A 643 2.56 -31.52 -4.37
N VAL A 644 3.62 -30.99 -4.98
CA VAL A 644 4.96 -31.06 -4.43
C VAL A 644 5.00 -30.38 -3.05
N ASP A 645 5.70 -30.98 -2.10
CA ASP A 645 5.76 -30.57 -0.69
C ASP A 645 5.98 -29.06 -0.47
N CYS A 646 6.92 -28.45 -1.20
CA CYS A 646 7.23 -27.03 -1.08
C CYS A 646 6.15 -26.08 -1.65
N LEU A 647 5.17 -26.58 -2.40
CA LEU A 647 4.01 -25.82 -2.90
C LEU A 647 2.71 -26.09 -2.12
N GLN A 648 2.66 -27.15 -1.30
CA GLN A 648 1.45 -27.52 -0.56
C GLN A 648 1.00 -26.42 0.42
N GLY A 649 1.92 -25.57 0.88
CA GLY A 649 1.62 -24.38 1.70
C GLY A 649 0.66 -23.39 1.02
N ILE A 650 0.69 -23.29 -0.32
CA ILE A 650 -0.21 -22.43 -1.09
C ILE A 650 -1.64 -22.98 -1.06
N LEU A 651 -1.80 -24.30 -1.21
CA LEU A 651 -3.12 -24.93 -1.19
C LEU A 651 -3.72 -24.96 0.22
N SER A 652 -2.89 -25.17 1.24
CA SER A 652 -3.35 -25.30 2.65
C SER A 652 -3.70 -23.98 3.32
N VAL A 653 -3.21 -22.83 2.83
CA VAL A 653 -3.57 -21.52 3.40
C VAL A 653 -4.93 -21.03 2.94
N ILE A 654 -5.37 -21.40 1.72
CA ILE A 654 -6.62 -20.90 1.11
C ILE A 654 -7.86 -21.27 1.94
N PRO A 655 -8.00 -22.51 2.46
CA PRO A 655 -9.10 -22.82 3.36
C PRO A 655 -9.15 -21.93 4.60
N LEU A 656 -8.00 -21.50 5.13
CA LEU A 656 -7.94 -20.61 6.30
C LEU A 656 -8.30 -19.16 5.93
N GLN A 657 -7.97 -18.72 4.71
CA GLN A 657 -8.43 -17.45 4.17
C GLN A 657 -9.96 -17.45 4.03
N LEU A 658 -10.55 -18.48 3.41
CA LEU A 658 -12.00 -18.63 3.27
C LEU A 658 -12.69 -18.75 4.64
N MET A 659 -12.14 -19.55 5.56
CA MET A 659 -12.64 -19.68 6.93
C MET A 659 -12.69 -18.32 7.63
N SER A 660 -11.61 -17.54 7.53
CA SER A 660 -11.55 -16.20 8.14
C SER A 660 -12.63 -15.27 7.54
N PHE A 661 -12.83 -15.32 6.23
CA PHE A 661 -13.88 -14.54 5.55
C PHE A 661 -15.28 -14.92 6.06
N HIS A 662 -15.62 -16.22 6.07
CA HIS A 662 -16.94 -16.67 6.52
C HIS A 662 -17.18 -16.38 8.00
N LEU A 663 -16.18 -16.59 8.86
CA LEU A 663 -16.27 -16.25 10.28
C LEU A 663 -16.57 -14.77 10.50
N ALA A 664 -15.91 -13.88 9.76
CA ALA A 664 -16.14 -12.44 9.86
C ALA A 664 -17.55 -12.05 9.37
N VAL A 665 -18.00 -12.63 8.26
CA VAL A 665 -19.36 -12.42 7.73
C VAL A 665 -20.42 -12.89 8.73
N LEU A 666 -20.26 -14.09 9.32
CA LEU A 666 -21.18 -14.63 10.33
C LEU A 666 -21.23 -13.77 11.59
N ARG A 667 -20.11 -13.14 11.97
CA ARG A 667 -20.03 -12.19 13.09
C ARG A 667 -20.54 -10.80 12.75
N GLY A 668 -20.97 -10.55 11.52
CA GLY A 668 -21.47 -9.24 11.07
C GLY A 668 -20.37 -8.18 10.93
N TYR A 669 -19.12 -8.58 10.71
CA TYR A 669 -18.00 -7.66 10.52
C TYR A 669 -17.74 -7.35 9.05
N ASP A 670 -17.17 -6.15 8.81
CA ASP A 670 -16.72 -5.74 7.49
C ASP A 670 -15.32 -6.30 7.21
N VAL A 671 -15.24 -7.27 6.30
CA VAL A 671 -13.98 -7.93 5.92
C VAL A 671 -13.02 -7.02 5.15
N ASP A 672 -13.53 -5.98 4.48
CA ASP A 672 -12.70 -5.06 3.69
C ASP A 672 -12.13 -3.94 4.58
N CYS A 673 -12.74 -3.67 5.75
CA CYS A 673 -12.35 -2.60 6.68
C CYS A 673 -12.32 -3.11 8.15
N PRO A 674 -11.37 -4.00 8.51
CA PRO A 674 -11.23 -4.51 9.87
C PRO A 674 -10.77 -3.41 10.83
N ARG A 675 -11.44 -3.27 11.97
CA ARG A 675 -11.24 -2.19 12.94
C ARG A 675 -9.78 -2.02 13.35
N ASN A 676 -9.39 -0.77 13.65
CA ASN A 676 -8.07 -0.36 14.14
C ASN A 676 -6.90 -0.57 13.14
N LEU A 677 -7.16 -1.07 11.94
CA LEU A 677 -6.13 -1.40 10.95
C LEU A 677 -6.38 -0.70 9.62
N ALA A 678 -5.30 -0.36 8.94
CA ALA A 678 -5.30 0.06 7.54
C ALA A 678 -4.43 -0.91 6.72
N LYS A 679 -4.64 -0.98 5.40
CA LYS A 679 -3.93 -1.92 4.54
C LYS A 679 -2.40 -1.83 4.61
N SER A 680 -1.84 -0.63 4.78
CA SER A 680 -0.38 -0.43 4.78
C SER A 680 0.07 0.48 5.92
N VAL A 681 1.04 0.01 6.69
CA VAL A 681 1.73 0.75 7.77
C VAL A 681 2.93 1.46 7.16
N THR A 682 2.78 2.76 6.92
CA THR A 682 3.78 3.57 6.17
C THR A 682 4.35 4.72 6.98
N VAL A 683 4.02 4.75 8.26
CA VAL A 683 4.48 5.68 9.27
C VAL A 683 4.60 4.89 10.58
N GLU A 684 5.50 5.32 11.45
CA GLU A 684 5.70 4.75 12.80
C GLU A 684 4.57 5.10 13.77
#